data_AF-A0A7I8MM80-F1
#
_entry.id   AF-A0A7I8MM80-F1
#
_cell.length_a   1.000
_cell.length_b   1.000
_cell.length_c   1.000
_cell.angle_alpha   90.00
_cell.angle_beta   90.00
_cell.angle_gamma   90.00
#
_symmetry.space_group_name_H-M   'P 1'
#
loop_
_entity.id
_entity.type
_entity.pdbx_description
1 polymer ?
#
loop_
_entity_poly.entity_id
_entity_poly.type
_entity_poly.pdbx_seq_one_letter_code
_entity_poly.pdbx_strand_id
1 'polypeptide(L)'
;MPEDAASLRIVFENSGDEKRVLLADLVAALSGFLDHFGVKPLVGERLYDIIQTGDGRTKLSRLLKACGYSDNPEGFFTELLLLLGKADGTATISMNGIELPPPMLTAILEVILPGNRIFSITSTEQLEKVANIAVADADRAAMQTVIDTYPVRLSMHTIRQMRVSPHVAYQYLPFRRELDTVGHTNTWIGQFHQGLLEQMYQNRVIFLMNMSCPVYCRFCFRKHKESRNEKNPTPADVKQAVAHVANSPSIKEIVITGGDPFMNRANMACAIDLLKDIDHVQTLRLATRAIAYYPHMFLADDAKLLNYVKRKNLELQKRGKRMEVATHFIHPDEISPQSLTIITDLVNSGIAVYVQTPFLNNCNDQGPELVRLFSLLRGAGAELHYIYIPCSPIHGNSVYWTPISKGLTVGRYLRAHLSDRVIPRICTATPIGKMDWHTSGWAVEPVAGNDHFMWIRSPYTPDYFKHFAPVANEMENIRVNAEGTIDIQYMAQIGDPSLFLGARPPKPGGGAAIPRQRTDAILPRIFAGEHIAASIVDTGSSTVSRVHETRVEIAAECAEADLEYIRGDERITDAVIVSGQDVTDSLFQIRHIIRALAAIPHVNAVRLRSLNFNYAPESYSPVVIDTLGGLNSLTMVRPLRLEIETQFLVADEFQSAHTRLARRLNNQGITVYNNTPLLGGINDTPGAIHRLAYGCRNAGIEFHHLYVAGLPIQDHWNTQHPVALYDVVDIATRVRREGSGREIPRYIFRTTLGEVDFGLSATIVGDGAHLSVRLLPYELAYFKALSPDFTWPEEVRVDDDGKPIVPIAGLLKTTDFQLS
;
A
#
# COMPACT_ATOMS: atom_id res chain seq x y z
N MET A 1 -53.92 -3.39 -19.96
CA MET A 1 -52.61 -3.21 -20.62
C MET A 1 -51.71 -2.59 -19.56
N PRO A 2 -50.54 -3.15 -19.24
CA PRO A 2 -49.60 -2.45 -18.37
C PRO A 2 -49.12 -1.21 -19.12
N GLU A 3 -49.05 -0.06 -18.46
CA GLU A 3 -48.48 1.18 -19.00
C GLU A 3 -47.08 0.89 -19.57
N ASP A 4 -46.82 1.32 -20.81
CA ASP A 4 -45.50 1.21 -21.45
C ASP A 4 -44.46 1.87 -20.54
N ALA A 5 -43.62 1.07 -19.89
CA ALA A 5 -42.54 1.57 -19.05
C ALA A 5 -41.61 2.44 -19.90
N ALA A 6 -41.43 3.71 -19.50
CA ALA A 6 -40.61 4.68 -20.23
C ALA A 6 -39.20 4.11 -20.48
N SER A 7 -38.87 3.85 -21.75
CA SER A 7 -37.59 3.31 -22.18
C SER A 7 -36.75 4.40 -22.84
N LEU A 8 -35.51 4.56 -22.40
CA LEU A 8 -34.54 5.47 -22.99
C LEU A 8 -33.60 4.74 -23.95
N ARG A 9 -33.15 5.46 -24.97
CA ARG A 9 -32.25 4.95 -26.01
C ARG A 9 -30.84 5.51 -25.80
N ILE A 10 -29.84 4.63 -25.89
CA ILE A 10 -28.42 5.00 -25.99
C ILE A 10 -27.84 4.41 -27.27
N VAL A 11 -27.05 5.23 -27.97
CA VAL A 11 -26.28 4.83 -29.15
C VAL A 11 -24.81 5.08 -28.82
N PHE A 12 -24.01 4.02 -28.92
CA PHE A 12 -22.57 4.09 -28.70
C PHE A 12 -21.88 4.54 -29.99
N GLU A 13 -21.36 5.77 -30.01
CA GLU A 13 -20.94 6.48 -31.22
C GLU A 13 -19.92 5.69 -32.06
N ASN A 14 -18.91 5.11 -31.42
CA ASN A 14 -17.83 4.42 -32.13
C ASN A 14 -18.17 2.96 -32.46
N SER A 15 -18.93 2.29 -31.61
CA SER A 15 -19.29 0.88 -31.84
C SER A 15 -20.51 0.69 -32.75
N GLY A 16 -21.36 1.70 -32.87
CA GLY A 16 -22.66 1.63 -33.55
C GLY A 16 -23.74 0.84 -32.80
N ASP A 17 -23.44 0.29 -31.61
CA ASP A 17 -24.39 -0.49 -30.84
C ASP A 17 -25.50 0.41 -30.27
N GLU A 18 -26.76 0.02 -30.49
CA GLU A 18 -27.93 0.65 -29.89
C GLU A 18 -28.48 -0.23 -28.75
N LYS A 19 -28.83 0.41 -27.63
CA LYS A 19 -29.50 -0.24 -26.49
C LYS A 19 -30.72 0.57 -26.06
N ARG A 20 -31.71 -0.13 -25.51
CA ARG A 20 -32.85 0.45 -24.80
C ARG A 20 -32.80 0.02 -23.34
N VAL A 21 -33.00 0.95 -22.43
CA VAL A 21 -32.94 0.74 -20.98
C VAL A 21 -34.15 1.39 -20.33
N LEU A 22 -34.73 0.75 -19.32
CA LEU A 22 -35.87 1.32 -18.60
C LEU A 22 -35.40 2.48 -17.72
N LEU A 23 -36.14 3.59 -17.74
CA LEU A 23 -35.87 4.73 -16.87
C LEU A 23 -35.89 4.33 -15.39
N ALA A 24 -36.82 3.44 -15.01
CA ALA A 24 -36.95 2.95 -13.65
C ALA A 24 -35.67 2.26 -13.14
N ASP A 25 -34.99 1.48 -13.99
CA ASP A 25 -33.75 0.78 -13.62
C ASP A 25 -32.59 1.75 -13.42
N LEU A 26 -32.49 2.78 -14.27
CA LEU A 26 -31.49 3.83 -14.15
C LEU A 26 -31.69 4.66 -12.87
N VAL A 27 -32.94 5.04 -12.58
CA VAL A 27 -33.31 5.74 -11.34
C VAL A 27 -32.99 4.86 -10.12
N ALA A 28 -33.33 3.57 -10.16
CA ALA A 28 -33.06 2.64 -9.07
C ALA A 28 -31.56 2.46 -8.83
N ALA A 29 -30.76 2.30 -9.89
CA ALA A 29 -29.31 2.17 -9.78
C ALA A 29 -28.65 3.42 -9.20
N LEU A 30 -29.01 4.62 -9.69
CA LEU A 30 -28.42 5.86 -9.20
C LEU A 30 -28.86 6.19 -7.77
N SER A 31 -30.16 6.07 -7.48
CA SER A 31 -30.65 6.30 -6.11
C SER A 31 -30.04 5.29 -5.14
N GLY A 32 -29.94 4.01 -5.51
CA GLY A 32 -29.27 2.98 -4.71
C GLY A 32 -27.79 3.29 -4.47
N PHE A 33 -27.07 3.73 -5.51
CA PHE A 33 -25.68 4.17 -5.35
C PHE A 33 -25.57 5.37 -4.40
N LEU A 34 -26.39 6.41 -4.56
CA LEU A 34 -26.34 7.59 -3.70
C LEU A 34 -26.71 7.28 -2.26
N ASP A 35 -27.63 6.34 -2.04
CA ASP A 35 -28.04 5.90 -0.71
C ASP A 35 -26.86 5.28 0.06
N HIS A 36 -26.18 4.31 -0.56
CA HIS A 36 -25.14 3.52 0.09
C HIS A 36 -23.73 4.11 -0.03
N PHE A 37 -23.44 4.76 -1.16
CA PHE A 37 -22.08 5.19 -1.54
C PHE A 37 -21.97 6.69 -1.80
N GLY A 38 -23.06 7.45 -1.69
CA GLY A 38 -23.07 8.91 -1.77
C GLY A 38 -22.49 9.57 -0.51
N VAL A 39 -21.26 9.21 -0.15
CA VAL A 39 -20.49 9.77 0.97
C VAL A 39 -19.24 10.47 0.46
N LYS A 40 -18.81 11.53 1.17
CA LYS A 40 -17.72 12.43 0.76
C LYS A 40 -16.46 11.72 0.23
N PRO A 41 -15.93 10.67 0.88
CA PRO A 41 -14.73 9.98 0.36
C PRO A 41 -14.91 9.35 -1.03
N LEU A 42 -16.10 8.83 -1.34
CA LEU A 42 -16.37 8.11 -2.60
C LEU A 42 -16.80 9.04 -3.72
N VAL A 43 -17.62 10.05 -3.43
CA VAL A 43 -18.14 10.98 -4.45
C VAL A 43 -17.34 12.27 -4.59
N GLY A 44 -16.43 12.56 -3.66
CA GLY A 44 -15.68 13.81 -3.61
C GLY A 44 -16.49 14.95 -2.97
N GLU A 45 -15.77 15.96 -2.48
CA GLU A 45 -16.33 17.10 -1.76
C GLU A 45 -17.37 17.88 -2.55
N ARG A 46 -17.03 18.31 -3.78
CA ARG A 46 -17.92 19.13 -4.62
C ARG A 46 -19.29 18.49 -4.86
N LEU A 47 -19.32 17.18 -5.16
CA LEU A 47 -20.59 16.49 -5.36
C LEU A 47 -21.29 16.23 -4.03
N TYR A 48 -20.54 15.93 -2.97
CA TYR A 48 -21.11 15.74 -1.64
C TYR A 48 -21.82 17.00 -1.13
N ASP A 49 -21.28 18.19 -1.36
CA ASP A 49 -21.90 19.46 -0.96
C ASP A 49 -23.25 19.72 -1.64
N ILE A 50 -23.45 19.15 -2.83
CA ILE A 50 -24.70 19.22 -3.60
C ILE A 50 -25.71 18.19 -3.06
N ILE A 51 -25.32 16.92 -2.96
CA ILE A 51 -26.26 15.85 -2.61
C ILE A 51 -26.57 15.83 -1.12
N GLN A 52 -25.62 16.25 -0.29
CA GLN A 52 -25.64 16.27 1.17
C GLN A 52 -26.03 14.91 1.78
N THR A 53 -26.26 14.87 3.09
CA THR A 53 -26.81 13.69 3.77
C THR A 53 -28.29 13.49 3.45
N GLY A 54 -28.75 12.24 3.41
CA GLY A 54 -30.14 11.88 3.15
C GLY A 54 -30.26 10.48 2.54
N ASP A 55 -31.48 10.03 2.29
CA ASP A 55 -31.71 8.81 1.51
C ASP A 55 -31.37 9.02 0.01
N GLY A 56 -31.23 7.92 -0.71
CA GLY A 56 -30.87 7.94 -2.13
C GLY A 56 -31.79 8.77 -3.02
N ARG A 57 -33.10 8.81 -2.73
CA ARG A 57 -34.08 9.58 -3.53
C ARG A 57 -33.94 11.08 -3.30
N THR A 58 -33.72 11.48 -2.05
CA THR A 58 -33.50 12.87 -1.65
C THR A 58 -32.19 13.39 -2.26
N LYS A 59 -31.12 12.60 -2.15
CA LYS A 59 -29.83 12.91 -2.80
C LYS A 59 -29.97 13.03 -4.31
N LEU A 60 -30.70 12.11 -4.95
CA LEU A 60 -30.98 12.16 -6.38
C LEU A 60 -31.74 13.43 -6.76
N SER A 61 -32.81 13.80 -6.04
CA SER A 61 -33.58 15.02 -6.30
C SER A 61 -32.70 16.28 -6.27
N ARG A 62 -31.78 16.39 -5.30
CA ARG A 62 -30.82 17.49 -5.23
C ARG A 62 -29.85 17.50 -6.39
N LEU A 63 -29.32 16.34 -6.77
CA LEU A 63 -28.46 16.19 -7.95
C LEU A 63 -29.19 16.62 -9.22
N LEU A 64 -30.41 16.12 -9.44
CA LEU A 64 -31.25 16.47 -10.58
C LEU A 64 -31.46 17.99 -10.65
N LYS A 65 -31.82 18.62 -9.53
CA LYS A 65 -31.99 20.07 -9.44
C LYS A 65 -30.71 20.83 -9.79
N ALA A 66 -29.57 20.42 -9.24
CA ALA A 66 -28.27 21.06 -9.50
C ALA A 66 -27.82 20.91 -10.96
N CYS A 67 -28.18 19.79 -11.60
CA CYS A 67 -27.95 19.55 -13.02
C CYS A 67 -28.99 20.23 -13.94
N GLY A 68 -29.99 20.95 -13.42
CA GLY A 68 -31.01 21.64 -14.22
C GLY A 68 -32.25 20.80 -14.59
N TYR A 69 -32.42 19.63 -13.98
CA TYR A 69 -33.47 18.65 -14.26
C TYR A 69 -34.43 18.43 -13.07
N SER A 70 -34.82 19.51 -12.38
CA SER A 70 -35.74 19.43 -11.24
C SER A 70 -37.00 18.65 -11.62
N ASP A 71 -37.29 17.58 -10.86
CA ASP A 71 -38.42 16.66 -11.08
C ASP A 71 -38.50 16.05 -12.49
N ASN A 72 -37.39 16.04 -13.24
CA ASN A 72 -37.30 15.51 -14.60
C ASN A 72 -36.17 14.47 -14.74
N PRO A 73 -36.30 13.28 -14.13
CA PRO A 73 -35.31 12.22 -14.26
C PRO A 73 -35.15 11.75 -15.71
N GLU A 74 -36.22 11.77 -16.52
CA GLU A 74 -36.16 11.37 -17.93
C GLU A 74 -35.21 12.25 -18.74
N GLY A 75 -35.31 13.57 -18.59
CA GLY A 75 -34.42 14.53 -19.22
C GLY A 75 -32.97 14.35 -18.78
N PHE A 76 -32.74 14.19 -17.47
CA PHE A 76 -31.40 13.98 -16.92
C PHE A 76 -30.75 12.73 -17.50
N PHE A 77 -31.45 11.59 -17.49
CA PHE A 77 -30.89 10.35 -18.02
C PHE A 77 -30.77 10.39 -19.54
N THR A 78 -31.63 11.11 -20.25
CA THR A 78 -31.47 11.32 -21.70
C THR A 78 -30.16 12.03 -22.02
N GLU A 79 -29.84 13.14 -21.34
CA GLU A 79 -28.55 13.83 -21.53
C GLU A 79 -27.37 12.95 -21.08
N LEU A 80 -27.47 12.30 -19.92
CA LEU A 80 -26.39 11.44 -19.42
C LEU A 80 -26.10 10.28 -20.39
N LEU A 81 -27.12 9.65 -20.96
CA LEU A 81 -26.94 8.57 -21.94
C LEU A 81 -26.33 9.08 -23.25
N LEU A 82 -26.61 10.33 -23.67
CA LEU A 82 -25.91 10.94 -24.79
C LEU A 82 -24.42 11.09 -24.49
N LEU A 83 -24.05 11.59 -23.30
CA LEU A 83 -22.66 11.72 -22.89
C LEU A 83 -21.96 10.36 -22.80
N LEU A 84 -22.60 9.37 -22.17
CA LEU A 84 -22.07 8.00 -22.06
C LEU A 84 -21.97 7.27 -23.41
N GLY A 85 -22.82 7.61 -24.38
CA GLY A 85 -22.75 7.09 -25.74
C GLY A 85 -21.48 7.53 -26.48
N LYS A 86 -20.97 8.73 -26.16
CA LYS A 86 -19.72 9.29 -26.71
C LYS A 86 -18.48 8.94 -25.89
N ALA A 87 -18.68 8.46 -24.66
CA ALA A 87 -17.60 8.18 -23.73
C ALA A 87 -16.69 7.06 -24.27
N ASP A 88 -15.42 7.40 -24.50
CA ASP A 88 -14.38 6.56 -25.06
C ASP A 88 -13.15 6.44 -24.14
N GLY A 89 -13.25 7.00 -22.93
CA GLY A 89 -12.16 7.02 -21.96
C GLY A 89 -11.15 8.14 -22.14
N THR A 90 -11.44 9.20 -22.90
CA THR A 90 -10.52 10.33 -23.08
C THR A 90 -10.86 11.56 -22.23
N ALA A 91 -12.09 11.67 -21.75
CA ALA A 91 -12.59 12.84 -21.02
C ALA A 91 -13.41 12.46 -19.78
N THR A 92 -13.48 13.39 -18.82
CA THR A 92 -14.40 13.29 -17.69
C THR A 92 -15.82 13.65 -18.13
N ILE A 93 -16.83 13.08 -17.47
CA ILE A 93 -18.24 13.34 -17.78
C ILE A 93 -18.78 14.36 -16.78
N SER A 94 -19.35 15.44 -17.29
CA SER A 94 -19.94 16.51 -16.47
C SER A 94 -21.33 16.87 -16.98
N MET A 95 -22.23 17.23 -16.05
CA MET A 95 -23.58 17.70 -16.36
C MET A 95 -23.80 19.06 -15.70
N ASN A 96 -24.13 20.07 -16.48
CA ASN A 96 -24.27 21.46 -16.01
C ASN A 96 -23.06 21.95 -15.18
N GLY A 97 -21.84 21.61 -15.62
CA GLY A 97 -20.59 21.96 -14.92
C GLY A 97 -20.27 21.11 -13.67
N ILE A 98 -21.10 20.13 -13.33
CA ILE A 98 -20.88 19.20 -12.22
C ILE A 98 -20.23 17.93 -12.77
N GLU A 99 -18.99 17.68 -12.39
CA GLU A 99 -18.28 16.44 -12.73
C GLU A 99 -18.88 15.25 -11.99
N LEU A 100 -19.20 14.19 -12.72
CA LEU A 100 -19.77 12.97 -12.16
C LEU A 100 -18.67 11.92 -11.91
N PRO A 101 -18.55 11.39 -10.68
CA PRO A 101 -17.48 10.45 -10.34
C PRO A 101 -17.53 9.15 -11.16
N PRO A 102 -16.38 8.62 -11.60
CA PRO A 102 -16.32 7.36 -12.35
C PRO A 102 -17.01 6.16 -11.70
N PRO A 103 -16.94 5.94 -10.36
CA PRO A 103 -17.68 4.85 -9.72
C PRO A 103 -19.20 4.97 -9.85
N MET A 104 -19.73 6.20 -9.82
CA MET A 104 -21.17 6.47 -10.00
C MET A 104 -21.59 6.19 -11.44
N LEU A 105 -20.80 6.64 -12.42
CA LEU A 105 -21.04 6.39 -13.84
C LEU A 105 -20.93 4.89 -14.18
N THR A 106 -19.99 4.19 -13.54
CA THR A 106 -19.83 2.73 -13.69
C THR A 106 -21.08 1.98 -13.21
N ALA A 107 -21.70 2.40 -12.11
CA ALA A 107 -22.96 1.81 -11.63
C ALA A 107 -24.10 1.97 -12.64
N ILE A 108 -24.17 3.11 -13.35
CA ILE A 108 -25.12 3.31 -14.45
C ILE A 108 -24.78 2.42 -15.66
N LEU A 109 -23.50 2.32 -16.03
CA LEU A 109 -23.05 1.46 -17.11
C LEU A 109 -23.26 -0.04 -16.82
N GLU A 110 -23.35 -0.46 -15.56
CA GLU A 110 -23.73 -1.84 -15.20
C GLU A 110 -25.17 -2.17 -15.61
N VAL A 111 -26.07 -1.20 -15.57
CA VAL A 111 -27.45 -1.35 -16.08
C VAL A 111 -27.47 -1.37 -17.60
N ILE A 112 -26.72 -0.46 -18.25
CA ILE A 112 -26.72 -0.29 -19.71
C ILE A 112 -26.03 -1.46 -20.43
N LEU A 113 -24.91 -1.93 -19.87
CA LEU A 113 -24.05 -2.97 -20.43
C LEU A 113 -24.00 -4.15 -19.46
N PRO A 114 -25.07 -4.92 -19.24
CA PRO A 114 -25.12 -5.94 -18.20
C PRO A 114 -24.17 -7.12 -18.47
N GLY A 115 -23.88 -7.88 -17.41
CA GLY A 115 -23.09 -9.11 -17.47
C GLY A 115 -21.58 -8.92 -17.25
N ASN A 116 -20.87 -10.03 -17.08
CA ASN A 116 -19.49 -10.02 -16.57
C ASN A 116 -18.51 -10.75 -17.50
N ARG A 117 -18.77 -10.70 -18.80
CA ARG A 117 -17.97 -11.42 -19.80
C ARG A 117 -16.53 -10.88 -19.85
N ILE A 118 -15.60 -11.78 -20.17
CA ILE A 118 -14.22 -11.45 -20.54
C ILE A 118 -14.08 -11.54 -22.06
N PHE A 119 -13.39 -10.57 -22.66
CA PHE A 119 -13.12 -10.46 -24.08
C PHE A 119 -11.63 -10.63 -24.33
N SER A 120 -11.27 -11.51 -25.28
CA SER A 120 -9.94 -11.52 -25.88
C SER A 120 -10.04 -10.78 -27.21
N ILE A 121 -9.33 -9.66 -27.33
CA ILE A 121 -9.39 -8.79 -28.49
C ILE A 121 -8.30 -9.22 -29.47
N THR A 122 -8.69 -9.51 -30.71
CA THR A 122 -7.79 -10.00 -31.77
C THR A 122 -7.71 -9.06 -32.96
N SER A 123 -8.59 -8.07 -33.06
CA SER A 123 -8.51 -7.05 -34.11
C SER A 123 -8.85 -5.65 -33.61
N THR A 124 -8.40 -4.63 -34.35
CA THR A 124 -8.76 -3.23 -34.09
C THR A 124 -10.26 -2.98 -34.19
N GLU A 125 -10.96 -3.61 -35.14
CA GLU A 125 -12.42 -3.45 -35.29
C GLU A 125 -13.16 -4.04 -34.09
N GLN A 126 -12.68 -5.19 -33.59
CA GLN A 126 -13.23 -5.77 -32.37
C GLN A 126 -12.97 -4.87 -31.16
N LEU A 127 -11.79 -4.24 -31.08
CA LEU A 127 -11.47 -3.28 -30.02
C LEU A 127 -12.44 -2.10 -30.05
N GLU A 128 -12.61 -1.45 -31.20
CA GLU A 128 -13.52 -0.32 -31.40
C GLU A 128 -14.94 -0.69 -30.98
N LYS A 129 -15.43 -1.84 -31.44
CA LYS A 129 -16.78 -2.34 -31.11
C LYS A 129 -16.96 -2.61 -29.61
N VAL A 130 -16.02 -3.30 -28.97
CA VAL A 130 -16.15 -3.71 -27.56
C VAL A 130 -15.91 -2.53 -26.61
N ALA A 131 -14.93 -1.70 -26.91
CA ALA A 131 -14.49 -0.61 -26.05
C ALA A 131 -15.27 0.70 -26.27
N ASN A 132 -15.97 0.85 -27.40
CA ASN A 132 -16.55 2.13 -27.86
C ASN A 132 -15.48 3.21 -28.04
N ILE A 133 -14.37 2.86 -28.67
CA ILE A 133 -13.29 3.80 -29.00
C ILE A 133 -13.14 3.93 -30.50
N ALA A 134 -12.52 5.03 -30.96
CA ALA A 134 -12.10 5.18 -32.34
C ALA A 134 -10.61 4.88 -32.48
N VAL A 135 -10.25 4.06 -33.48
CA VAL A 135 -8.86 3.87 -33.90
C VAL A 135 -8.67 4.66 -35.18
N ALA A 136 -7.81 5.68 -35.15
CA ALA A 136 -7.51 6.48 -36.34
C ALA A 136 -6.98 5.58 -37.48
N ASP A 137 -7.47 5.80 -38.70
CA ASP A 137 -7.11 4.96 -39.87
C ASP A 137 -5.60 4.90 -40.09
N ALA A 138 -4.90 6.01 -39.86
CA ALA A 138 -3.44 6.09 -39.96
C ALA A 138 -2.70 5.21 -38.94
N ASP A 139 -3.30 4.94 -37.77
CA ASP A 139 -2.70 4.14 -36.71
C ASP A 139 -3.20 2.68 -36.72
N ARG A 140 -4.23 2.33 -37.51
CA ARG A 140 -4.90 1.01 -37.49
C ARG A 140 -3.93 -0.16 -37.66
N ALA A 141 -3.04 -0.11 -38.66
CA ALA A 141 -2.06 -1.17 -38.90
C ALA A 141 -1.07 -1.34 -37.73
N ALA A 142 -0.60 -0.22 -37.16
CA ALA A 142 0.31 -0.23 -36.02
C ALA A 142 -0.38 -0.76 -34.75
N MET A 143 -1.63 -0.34 -34.52
CA MET A 143 -2.48 -0.84 -33.44
C MET A 143 -2.75 -2.33 -33.55
N GLN A 144 -2.98 -2.85 -34.77
CA GLN A 144 -3.10 -4.28 -34.99
C GLN A 144 -1.81 -5.02 -34.60
N THR A 145 -0.65 -4.48 -34.99
CA THR A 145 0.65 -5.04 -34.58
C THR A 145 0.80 -5.03 -33.05
N VAL A 146 0.39 -3.95 -32.36
CA VAL A 146 0.38 -3.90 -30.89
C VAL A 146 -0.49 -5.01 -30.29
N ILE A 147 -1.68 -5.26 -30.82
CA ILE A 147 -2.59 -6.33 -30.36
C ILE A 147 -1.96 -7.71 -30.58
N ASP A 148 -1.27 -7.89 -31.71
CA ASP A 148 -0.63 -9.15 -32.08
C ASP A 148 0.64 -9.45 -31.26
N THR A 149 1.41 -8.41 -30.88
CA THR A 149 2.60 -8.52 -30.03
C THR A 149 2.25 -8.59 -28.55
N TYR A 150 1.27 -7.81 -28.11
CA TYR A 150 0.87 -7.66 -26.71
C TYR A 150 -0.63 -7.91 -26.55
N PRO A 151 -1.04 -9.17 -26.26
CA PRO A 151 -2.44 -9.57 -26.25
C PRO A 151 -3.30 -8.65 -25.39
N VAL A 152 -4.50 -8.33 -25.87
CA VAL A 152 -5.47 -7.50 -25.16
C VAL A 152 -6.59 -8.38 -24.64
N ARG A 153 -6.80 -8.33 -23.32
CA ARG A 153 -7.91 -9.03 -22.67
C ARG A 153 -8.57 -8.10 -21.67
N LEU A 154 -9.88 -7.97 -21.75
CA LEU A 154 -10.67 -7.00 -20.99
C LEU A 154 -11.87 -7.68 -20.35
N SER A 155 -12.20 -7.31 -19.12
CA SER A 155 -13.46 -7.70 -18.48
C SER A 155 -14.52 -6.64 -18.77
N MET A 156 -15.80 -7.01 -18.72
CA MET A 156 -16.86 -6.01 -18.84
C MET A 156 -16.78 -4.94 -17.73
N HIS A 157 -16.33 -5.29 -16.53
CA HIS A 157 -16.11 -4.31 -15.45
C HIS A 157 -15.06 -3.26 -15.86
N THR A 158 -13.91 -3.70 -16.37
CA THR A 158 -12.86 -2.80 -16.88
C THR A 158 -13.34 -1.97 -18.06
N ILE A 159 -14.13 -2.55 -18.97
CA ILE A 159 -14.69 -1.83 -20.12
C ILE A 159 -15.57 -0.67 -19.66
N ARG A 160 -16.40 -0.88 -18.64
CA ARG A 160 -17.23 0.20 -18.07
C ARG A 160 -16.35 1.28 -17.45
N GLN A 161 -15.38 0.91 -16.61
CA GLN A 161 -14.51 1.87 -15.94
C GLN A 161 -13.66 2.68 -16.92
N MET A 162 -13.05 2.03 -17.91
CA MET A 162 -12.18 2.71 -18.87
C MET A 162 -12.92 3.69 -19.76
N ARG A 163 -14.21 3.48 -20.06
CA ARG A 163 -15.01 4.43 -20.84
C ARG A 163 -15.21 5.76 -20.13
N VAL A 164 -15.17 5.78 -18.80
CA VAL A 164 -15.46 6.96 -17.97
C VAL A 164 -14.27 7.44 -17.15
N SER A 165 -13.09 6.84 -17.33
CA SER A 165 -11.87 7.29 -16.67
C SER A 165 -10.65 7.17 -17.61
N PRO A 166 -10.00 8.28 -17.97
CA PRO A 166 -8.79 8.26 -18.77
C PRO A 166 -7.63 7.55 -18.08
N HIS A 167 -7.54 7.63 -16.76
CA HIS A 167 -6.51 6.95 -15.99
C HIS A 167 -6.70 5.43 -15.97
N VAL A 168 -7.94 4.94 -16.00
CA VAL A 168 -8.22 3.51 -16.15
C VAL A 168 -7.97 3.07 -17.59
N ALA A 169 -8.43 3.84 -18.58
CA ALA A 169 -8.18 3.56 -19.99
C ALA A 169 -6.69 3.42 -20.32
N TYR A 170 -5.87 4.34 -19.79
CA TYR A 170 -4.43 4.34 -19.99
C TYR A 170 -3.71 3.08 -19.48
N GLN A 171 -4.33 2.32 -18.58
CA GLN A 171 -3.78 1.08 -18.04
C GLN A 171 -4.11 -0.17 -18.87
N TYR A 172 -5.16 -0.12 -19.70
CA TYR A 172 -5.75 -1.30 -20.34
C TYR A 172 -5.96 -1.19 -21.84
N LEU A 173 -6.16 0.02 -22.39
CA LEU A 173 -6.28 0.21 -23.83
C LEU A 173 -4.89 0.13 -24.49
N PRO A 174 -4.73 -0.65 -25.57
CA PRO A 174 -3.49 -0.62 -26.33
C PRO A 174 -3.28 0.76 -26.95
N PHE A 175 -2.02 1.12 -27.21
CA PHE A 175 -1.68 2.35 -27.91
C PHE A 175 -0.45 2.17 -28.79
N ARG A 176 -0.36 2.94 -29.89
CA ARG A 176 0.69 2.77 -30.90
C ARG A 176 2.13 2.82 -30.35
N ARG A 177 2.40 3.69 -29.36
CA ARG A 177 3.73 3.84 -28.75
C ARG A 177 4.23 2.57 -28.04
N GLU A 178 3.39 1.55 -27.85
CA GLU A 178 3.86 0.25 -27.35
C GLU A 178 4.81 -0.48 -28.31
N LEU A 179 4.87 -0.08 -29.59
CA LEU A 179 5.85 -0.62 -30.55
C LEU A 179 7.28 -0.13 -30.30
N ASP A 180 7.48 0.83 -29.39
CA ASP A 180 8.81 1.24 -28.95
C ASP A 180 9.55 0.05 -28.31
N THR A 181 10.75 -0.25 -28.80
CA THR A 181 11.58 -1.37 -28.33
C THR A 181 12.60 -0.95 -27.27
N VAL A 182 12.58 0.30 -26.80
CA VAL A 182 13.42 0.71 -25.67
C VAL A 182 12.97 -0.02 -24.39
N GLY A 183 13.94 -0.54 -23.63
CA GLY A 183 13.71 -1.38 -22.46
C GLY A 183 14.20 -2.82 -22.65
N HIS A 184 13.65 -3.73 -21.86
CA HIS A 184 13.94 -5.16 -21.92
C HIS A 184 12.72 -5.95 -22.38
N THR A 185 12.93 -7.12 -22.98
CA THR A 185 11.83 -8.08 -23.24
C THR A 185 11.25 -8.60 -21.92
N ASN A 186 12.12 -8.96 -20.98
CA ASN A 186 11.80 -9.45 -19.64
C ASN A 186 12.72 -8.79 -18.62
N THR A 187 12.21 -8.50 -17.42
CA THR A 187 12.97 -7.81 -16.35
C THR A 187 13.31 -8.70 -15.15
N TRP A 188 12.94 -9.99 -15.19
CA TRP A 188 13.17 -10.94 -14.10
C TRP A 188 14.25 -11.95 -14.46
N ILE A 189 15.05 -12.34 -13.46
CA ILE A 189 16.13 -13.35 -13.57
C ILE A 189 15.81 -14.62 -12.77
N GLY A 190 14.73 -14.62 -11.98
CA GLY A 190 14.40 -15.71 -11.07
C GLY A 190 14.58 -17.08 -11.72
N GLN A 191 15.34 -17.97 -11.05
CA GLN A 191 15.59 -19.30 -11.60
C GLN A 191 14.25 -20.01 -11.79
N PHE A 192 13.93 -20.33 -13.04
CA PHE A 192 12.77 -21.13 -13.40
C PHE A 192 13.07 -22.59 -13.11
N HIS A 193 12.69 -23.06 -11.92
CA HIS A 193 12.62 -24.48 -11.68
C HIS A 193 11.36 -25.03 -12.35
N GLN A 194 11.55 -25.68 -13.50
CA GLN A 194 10.49 -26.36 -14.28
C GLN A 194 9.33 -25.45 -14.72
N GLY A 195 9.54 -24.13 -14.83
CA GLY A 195 8.54 -23.17 -15.31
C GLY A 195 7.45 -22.76 -14.31
N LEU A 196 7.30 -23.44 -13.17
CA LEU A 196 6.29 -23.11 -12.14
C LEU A 196 6.86 -22.38 -10.93
N LEU A 197 8.08 -22.71 -10.49
CA LEU A 197 8.69 -22.14 -9.29
C LEU A 197 9.77 -21.13 -9.66
N GLU A 198 9.65 -19.91 -9.17
CA GLU A 198 10.70 -18.87 -9.24
C GLU A 198 11.25 -18.59 -7.84
N GLN A 199 12.57 -18.71 -7.67
CA GLN A 199 13.25 -18.41 -6.42
C GLN A 199 14.23 -17.24 -6.60
N MET A 200 13.82 -16.05 -6.14
CA MET A 200 14.67 -14.85 -6.12
C MET A 200 15.26 -14.55 -4.74
N TYR A 201 14.79 -15.26 -3.71
CA TYR A 201 15.15 -15.01 -2.32
C TYR A 201 15.32 -16.33 -1.58
N GLN A 202 16.18 -16.34 -0.56
CA GLN A 202 16.47 -17.56 0.19
C GLN A 202 15.24 -18.11 0.93
N ASN A 203 14.39 -17.21 1.44
CA ASN A 203 13.31 -17.52 2.36
C ASN A 203 11.91 -17.59 1.74
N ARG A 204 11.78 -17.38 0.42
CA ARG A 204 10.48 -17.34 -0.24
C ARG A 204 10.56 -17.67 -1.72
N VAL A 205 9.49 -18.27 -2.22
CA VAL A 205 9.35 -18.64 -3.64
C VAL A 205 8.04 -18.15 -4.21
N ILE A 206 8.00 -18.01 -5.53
CA ILE A 206 6.80 -17.70 -6.29
C ILE A 206 6.36 -18.96 -7.03
N PHE A 207 5.07 -19.25 -6.95
CA PHE A 207 4.40 -20.36 -7.61
C PHE A 207 3.50 -19.79 -8.72
N LEU A 208 3.85 -20.02 -9.98
CA LEU A 208 3.04 -19.64 -11.14
C LEU A 208 1.99 -20.72 -11.41
N MET A 209 0.72 -20.43 -11.14
CA MET A 209 -0.35 -21.41 -11.29
C MET A 209 -0.96 -21.43 -12.70
N ASN A 210 -0.76 -20.34 -13.46
CA ASN A 210 -1.35 -20.09 -14.77
C ASN A 210 -0.61 -18.93 -15.48
N MET A 211 -0.64 -18.84 -16.81
CA MET A 211 -0.03 -17.72 -17.56
C MET A 211 -1.02 -16.61 -17.95
N SER A 212 -2.32 -16.85 -17.80
CA SER A 212 -3.37 -15.89 -18.16
C SER A 212 -3.94 -15.13 -16.95
N CYS A 213 -4.39 -13.90 -17.20
CA CYS A 213 -5.18 -13.06 -16.29
C CYS A 213 -6.58 -12.87 -16.89
N PRO A 214 -7.62 -12.51 -16.10
CA PRO A 214 -8.89 -12.03 -16.66
C PRO A 214 -8.72 -10.76 -17.50
N VAL A 215 -7.80 -9.88 -17.10
CA VAL A 215 -7.50 -8.60 -17.77
C VAL A 215 -5.99 -8.44 -17.90
N TYR A 216 -5.52 -7.97 -19.06
CA TYR A 216 -4.10 -7.71 -19.31
C TYR A 216 -3.77 -6.23 -19.19
N CYS A 217 -2.94 -5.90 -18.21
CA CYS A 217 -2.42 -4.55 -18.00
C CYS A 217 -1.34 -4.23 -19.05
N ARG A 218 -1.36 -3.04 -19.63
CA ARG A 218 -0.40 -2.64 -20.68
C ARG A 218 1.04 -2.48 -20.17
N PHE A 219 1.21 -2.29 -18.86
CA PHE A 219 2.51 -2.22 -18.19
C PHE A 219 2.98 -3.55 -17.56
N CYS A 220 2.30 -4.68 -17.84
CA CYS A 220 2.61 -5.95 -17.20
C CYS A 220 4.01 -6.47 -17.56
N PHE A 221 4.71 -7.06 -16.59
CA PHE A 221 6.02 -7.66 -16.84
C PHE A 221 5.95 -8.79 -17.88
N ARG A 222 4.89 -9.60 -17.85
CA ARG A 222 4.64 -10.71 -18.81
C ARG A 222 3.73 -10.30 -19.97
N LYS A 223 3.82 -9.07 -20.50
CA LYS A 223 2.87 -8.59 -21.52
C LYS A 223 3.07 -9.17 -22.92
N HIS A 224 4.29 -9.61 -23.25
CA HIS A 224 4.61 -10.25 -24.53
C HIS A 224 3.78 -11.50 -24.77
N LYS A 225 3.32 -11.70 -26.02
CA LYS A 225 2.51 -12.85 -26.41
C LYS A 225 3.23 -14.18 -26.18
N GLU A 226 4.54 -14.24 -26.39
CA GLU A 226 5.30 -15.48 -26.13
C GLU A 226 5.14 -15.92 -24.66
N SER A 227 5.29 -14.99 -23.71
CA SER A 227 5.12 -15.28 -22.28
C SER A 227 3.70 -15.75 -21.95
N ARG A 228 2.67 -15.24 -22.64
CA ARG A 228 1.27 -15.65 -22.40
C ARG A 228 0.92 -17.01 -22.99
N ASN A 229 1.67 -17.44 -24.00
CA ASN A 229 1.48 -18.71 -24.71
C ASN A 229 2.33 -19.85 -24.15
N GLU A 230 3.17 -19.58 -23.15
CA GLU A 230 3.87 -20.62 -22.40
C GLU A 230 2.89 -21.66 -21.84
N LYS A 231 3.35 -22.91 -21.75
CA LYS A 231 2.52 -24.03 -21.31
C LYS A 231 2.09 -23.81 -19.85
N ASN A 232 0.78 -23.84 -19.62
CA ASN A 232 0.25 -23.77 -18.27
C ASN A 232 0.72 -24.97 -17.43
N PRO A 233 1.09 -24.76 -16.16
CA PRO A 233 1.46 -25.85 -15.27
C PRO A 233 0.31 -26.82 -14.99
N THR A 234 0.67 -28.04 -14.61
CA THR A 234 -0.25 -29.12 -14.23
C THR A 234 -0.19 -29.41 -12.73
N PRO A 235 -1.16 -30.15 -12.17
CA PRO A 235 -1.07 -30.61 -10.78
C PRO A 235 0.17 -31.47 -10.48
N ALA A 236 0.76 -32.14 -11.48
CA ALA A 236 2.00 -32.89 -11.32
C ALA A 236 3.20 -31.96 -11.14
N ASP A 237 3.23 -30.84 -11.88
CA ASP A 237 4.27 -29.80 -11.74
C ASP A 237 4.17 -29.13 -10.37
N VAL A 238 2.93 -28.85 -9.90
CA VAL A 238 2.69 -28.33 -8.54
C VAL A 238 3.27 -29.27 -7.48
N LYS A 239 3.04 -30.59 -7.57
CA LYS A 239 3.57 -31.56 -6.62
C LYS A 239 5.10 -31.58 -6.58
N GLN A 240 5.76 -31.45 -7.73
CA GLN A 240 7.22 -31.37 -7.81
C GLN A 240 7.77 -30.09 -7.15
N ALA A 241 7.14 -28.94 -7.41
CA ALA A 241 7.52 -27.69 -6.74
C ALA A 241 7.28 -27.72 -5.23
N VAL A 242 6.21 -28.37 -4.78
CA VAL A 242 5.98 -28.59 -3.34
C VAL A 242 7.06 -29.49 -2.74
N ALA A 243 7.51 -30.53 -3.46
CA ALA A 243 8.62 -31.37 -3.00
C ALA A 243 9.94 -30.57 -2.88
N HIS A 244 10.21 -29.63 -3.79
CA HIS A 244 11.33 -28.69 -3.66
C HIS A 244 11.23 -27.85 -2.39
N VAL A 245 10.04 -27.30 -2.11
CA VAL A 245 9.79 -26.53 -0.87
C VAL A 245 10.00 -27.41 0.38
N ALA A 246 9.51 -28.64 0.37
CA ALA A 246 9.68 -29.59 1.48
C ALA A 246 11.17 -29.89 1.75
N ASN A 247 11.98 -29.97 0.69
CA ASN A 247 13.42 -30.22 0.79
C ASN A 247 14.26 -28.96 1.06
N SER A 248 13.62 -27.80 1.22
CA SER A 248 14.29 -26.50 1.38
C SER A 248 13.82 -25.78 2.65
N PRO A 249 14.35 -26.12 3.84
CA PRO A 249 13.89 -25.59 5.13
C PRO A 249 13.98 -24.07 5.28
N SER A 250 14.78 -23.39 4.46
CA SER A 250 14.89 -21.93 4.45
C SER A 250 13.62 -21.25 3.91
N ILE A 251 12.82 -21.91 3.06
CA ILE A 251 11.64 -21.33 2.43
C ILE A 251 10.48 -21.24 3.44
N LYS A 252 10.17 -20.05 3.93
CA LYS A 252 9.09 -19.81 4.91
C LYS A 252 7.81 -19.29 4.27
N GLU A 253 7.90 -18.62 3.12
CA GLU A 253 6.75 -17.97 2.47
C GLU A 253 6.60 -18.39 1.01
N ILE A 254 5.37 -18.64 0.58
CA ILE A 254 5.05 -18.97 -0.82
C ILE A 254 4.06 -17.94 -1.36
N VAL A 255 4.43 -17.29 -2.47
CA VAL A 255 3.53 -16.41 -3.23
C VAL A 255 2.90 -17.22 -4.35
N ILE A 256 1.61 -17.52 -4.22
CA ILE A 256 0.82 -18.23 -5.22
C ILE A 256 0.22 -17.19 -6.18
N THR A 257 0.67 -17.23 -7.43
CA THR A 257 0.34 -16.24 -8.47
C THR A 257 0.31 -16.89 -9.86
N GLY A 258 0.80 -16.20 -10.89
CA GLY A 258 0.83 -16.59 -12.28
C GLY A 258 0.59 -15.35 -13.14
N GLY A 259 -0.36 -15.44 -14.05
CA GLY A 259 -1.18 -14.30 -14.45
C GLY A 259 -2.15 -13.94 -13.33
N ASP A 260 -3.08 -14.85 -13.00
CA ASP A 260 -3.92 -14.76 -11.80
C ASP A 260 -4.20 -16.18 -11.28
N PRO A 261 -4.01 -16.47 -9.98
CA PRO A 261 -4.09 -17.82 -9.44
C PRO A 261 -5.52 -18.40 -9.51
N PHE A 262 -6.55 -17.55 -9.53
CA PHE A 262 -7.94 -17.97 -9.57
C PHE A 262 -8.40 -18.43 -10.97
N MET A 263 -7.58 -18.20 -12.00
CA MET A 263 -7.80 -18.73 -13.34
C MET A 263 -7.50 -20.24 -13.45
N ASN A 264 -6.72 -20.79 -12.52
CA ASN A 264 -6.49 -22.24 -12.43
C ASN A 264 -6.68 -22.73 -10.99
N ARG A 265 -7.96 -22.87 -10.61
CA ARG A 265 -8.36 -23.23 -9.24
C ARG A 265 -7.87 -24.61 -8.81
N ALA A 266 -7.73 -25.55 -9.75
CA ALA A 266 -7.24 -26.90 -9.45
C ALA A 266 -5.78 -26.87 -8.98
N ASN A 267 -4.90 -26.16 -9.71
CA ASN A 267 -3.50 -25.99 -9.31
C ASN A 267 -3.37 -25.20 -8.01
N MET A 268 -4.11 -24.10 -7.88
CA MET A 268 -4.12 -23.28 -6.67
C MET A 268 -4.56 -24.09 -5.43
N ALA A 269 -5.64 -24.86 -5.54
CA ALA A 269 -6.11 -25.71 -4.45
C ALA A 269 -5.09 -26.80 -4.10
N CYS A 270 -4.52 -27.47 -5.11
CA CYS A 270 -3.46 -28.46 -4.93
C CYS A 270 -2.26 -27.88 -4.17
N ALA A 271 -1.79 -26.69 -4.56
CA ALA A 271 -0.67 -26.02 -3.90
C ALA A 271 -1.00 -25.68 -2.44
N ILE A 272 -2.16 -25.05 -2.18
CA ILE A 272 -2.57 -24.68 -0.81
C ILE A 272 -2.66 -25.91 0.08
N ASP A 273 -3.28 -26.99 -0.40
CA ASP A 273 -3.51 -28.18 0.41
C ASP A 273 -2.23 -28.92 0.74
N LEU A 274 -1.29 -29.02 -0.20
CA LEU A 274 -0.02 -29.70 0.04
C LEU A 274 0.95 -28.84 0.88
N LEU A 275 1.03 -27.53 0.64
CA LEU A 275 1.92 -26.62 1.39
C LEU A 275 1.47 -26.44 2.86
N LYS A 276 0.18 -26.61 3.13
CA LYS A 276 -0.39 -26.53 4.49
C LYS A 276 0.26 -27.54 5.45
N ASP A 277 0.71 -28.70 4.97
CA ASP A 277 1.28 -29.75 5.81
C ASP A 277 2.82 -29.71 5.94
N ILE A 278 3.52 -28.75 5.32
CA ILE A 278 4.98 -28.60 5.45
C ILE A 278 5.35 -27.73 6.66
N ASP A 279 5.94 -28.28 7.71
CA ASP A 279 6.15 -27.59 9.00
C ASP A 279 6.84 -26.22 8.92
N HIS A 280 7.90 -26.09 8.11
CA HIS A 280 8.65 -24.83 8.03
C HIS A 280 7.98 -23.72 7.21
N VAL A 281 6.87 -24.02 6.51
CA VAL A 281 6.11 -23.02 5.75
C VAL A 281 5.16 -22.27 6.69
N GLN A 282 5.33 -20.95 6.78
CA GLN A 282 4.59 -20.08 7.70
C GLN A 282 3.45 -19.30 7.02
N THR A 283 3.63 -18.91 5.75
CA THR A 283 2.67 -18.02 5.06
C THR A 283 2.45 -18.42 3.62
N LEU A 284 1.17 -18.45 3.21
CA LEU A 284 0.77 -18.49 1.81
C LEU A 284 0.17 -17.15 1.41
N ARG A 285 0.69 -16.56 0.33
CA ARG A 285 0.19 -15.28 -0.21
C ARG A 285 -0.47 -15.50 -1.55
N LEU A 286 -1.76 -15.20 -1.67
CA LEU A 286 -2.48 -15.23 -2.94
C LEU A 286 -2.34 -13.87 -3.62
N ALA A 287 -1.63 -13.79 -4.74
CA ALA A 287 -1.47 -12.54 -5.47
C ALA A 287 -2.43 -12.48 -6.66
N THR A 288 -3.47 -11.66 -6.54
CA THR A 288 -4.53 -11.46 -7.54
C THR A 288 -4.81 -9.97 -7.70
N ARG A 289 -4.90 -9.51 -8.96
CA ARG A 289 -5.38 -8.15 -9.26
C ARG A 289 -6.85 -8.16 -9.69
N ALA A 290 -7.47 -9.34 -9.79
CA ALA A 290 -8.87 -9.46 -10.17
C ALA A 290 -9.83 -8.74 -9.22
N ILE A 291 -9.42 -8.42 -7.98
CA ILE A 291 -10.21 -7.58 -7.07
C ILE A 291 -10.48 -6.19 -7.67
N ALA A 292 -9.50 -5.59 -8.35
CA ALA A 292 -9.65 -4.27 -8.96
C ALA A 292 -10.42 -4.34 -10.29
N TYR A 293 -10.01 -5.22 -11.21
CA TYR A 293 -10.51 -5.19 -12.59
C TYR A 293 -11.59 -6.23 -12.91
N TYR A 294 -11.88 -7.17 -12.01
CA TYR A 294 -12.89 -8.21 -12.22
C TYR A 294 -13.48 -8.74 -10.90
N PRO A 295 -14.04 -7.87 -10.04
CA PRO A 295 -14.49 -8.23 -8.70
C PRO A 295 -15.61 -9.29 -8.71
N HIS A 296 -16.40 -9.37 -9.78
CA HIS A 296 -17.44 -10.40 -9.94
C HIS A 296 -16.91 -11.84 -9.88
N MET A 297 -15.62 -12.07 -10.11
CA MET A 297 -15.01 -13.40 -9.88
C MET A 297 -15.20 -13.89 -8.44
N PHE A 298 -15.18 -12.96 -7.49
CA PHE A 298 -15.24 -13.22 -6.05
C PHE A 298 -16.67 -13.19 -5.52
N LEU A 299 -17.52 -12.35 -6.10
CA LEU A 299 -18.90 -12.11 -5.65
C LEU A 299 -19.94 -13.03 -6.30
N ALA A 300 -19.62 -13.67 -7.43
CA ALA A 300 -20.52 -14.62 -8.09
C ALA A 300 -20.77 -15.88 -7.24
N ASP A 301 -21.84 -16.62 -7.59
CA ASP A 301 -22.24 -17.89 -6.97
C ASP A 301 -22.30 -17.81 -5.44
N ASP A 302 -23.01 -16.80 -4.89
CA ASP A 302 -23.08 -16.52 -3.45
C ASP A 302 -21.71 -16.46 -2.76
N ALA A 303 -20.79 -15.71 -3.39
CA ALA A 303 -19.43 -15.50 -2.91
C ALA A 303 -18.63 -16.80 -2.63
N LYS A 304 -18.93 -17.89 -3.37
CA LYS A 304 -18.30 -19.21 -3.18
C LYS A 304 -16.77 -19.15 -3.15
N LEU A 305 -16.17 -18.27 -3.94
CA LEU A 305 -14.72 -18.13 -3.97
C LEU A 305 -14.16 -17.42 -2.73
N LEU A 306 -14.79 -16.35 -2.25
CA LEU A 306 -14.39 -15.72 -0.99
C LEU A 306 -14.53 -16.69 0.18
N ASN A 307 -15.65 -17.42 0.23
CA ASN A 307 -15.88 -18.45 1.23
C ASN A 307 -14.83 -19.58 1.18
N TYR A 308 -14.38 -19.95 -0.02
CA TYR A 308 -13.26 -20.89 -0.19
C TYR A 308 -11.97 -20.34 0.45
N VAL A 309 -11.60 -19.10 0.15
CA VAL A 309 -10.38 -18.45 0.67
C VAL A 309 -10.43 -18.36 2.21
N LYS A 310 -11.56 -17.92 2.77
CA LYS A 310 -11.80 -17.86 4.22
C LYS A 310 -11.63 -19.22 4.89
N ARG A 311 -12.24 -20.27 4.33
CA ARG A 311 -12.11 -21.63 4.84
C ARG A 311 -10.65 -22.11 4.80
N LYS A 312 -9.91 -21.85 3.71
CA LYS A 312 -8.50 -22.22 3.60
C LYS A 312 -7.62 -21.45 4.59
N ASN A 313 -7.91 -20.19 4.86
CA ASN A 313 -7.25 -19.45 5.94
C ASN A 313 -7.46 -20.13 7.29
N LEU A 314 -8.70 -20.51 7.63
CA LEU A 314 -8.99 -21.23 8.88
C LEU A 314 -8.26 -22.58 8.98
N GLU A 315 -8.17 -23.33 7.87
CA GLU A 315 -7.39 -24.57 7.82
C GLU A 315 -5.89 -24.33 8.07
N LEU A 316 -5.32 -23.28 7.49
CA LEU A 316 -3.92 -22.88 7.71
C LEU A 316 -3.67 -22.45 9.17
N GLN A 317 -4.58 -21.66 9.74
CA GLN A 317 -4.47 -21.19 11.13
C GLN A 317 -4.46 -22.33 12.15
N LYS A 318 -5.18 -23.43 11.88
CA LYS A 318 -5.13 -24.66 12.69
C LYS A 318 -3.75 -25.33 12.69
N ARG A 319 -2.92 -25.06 11.67
CA ARG A 319 -1.52 -25.50 11.56
C ARG A 319 -0.50 -24.43 11.99
N GLY A 320 -0.95 -23.32 12.59
CA GLY A 320 -0.08 -22.21 12.97
C GLY A 320 0.41 -21.36 11.80
N LYS A 321 -0.27 -21.44 10.64
CA LYS A 321 0.06 -20.71 9.41
C LYS A 321 -0.97 -19.62 9.14
N ARG A 322 -0.68 -18.75 8.16
CA ARG A 322 -1.62 -17.69 7.74
C ARG A 322 -1.72 -17.57 6.23
N MET A 323 -2.86 -17.08 5.77
CA MET A 323 -3.10 -16.65 4.40
C MET A 323 -3.12 -15.12 4.32
N GLU A 324 -2.52 -14.58 3.27
CA GLU A 324 -2.58 -13.16 2.94
C GLU A 324 -2.98 -13.00 1.46
N VAL A 325 -3.60 -11.87 1.12
CA VAL A 325 -3.96 -11.54 -0.26
C VAL A 325 -3.19 -10.30 -0.71
N ALA A 326 -2.42 -10.44 -1.77
CA ALA A 326 -1.79 -9.33 -2.48
C ALA A 326 -2.71 -8.87 -3.60
N THR A 327 -2.97 -7.57 -3.70
CA THR A 327 -3.65 -6.96 -4.85
C THR A 327 -2.95 -5.69 -5.30
N HIS A 328 -3.29 -5.18 -6.48
CA HIS A 328 -2.73 -3.95 -7.04
C HIS A 328 -3.83 -2.98 -7.42
N PHE A 329 -3.66 -1.72 -7.03
CA PHE A 329 -4.43 -0.58 -7.49
C PHE A 329 -3.45 0.54 -7.87
N ILE A 330 -3.74 1.24 -8.95
CA ILE A 330 -2.87 2.24 -9.57
C ILE A 330 -3.47 3.63 -9.39
N HIS A 331 -4.76 3.78 -9.67
CA HIS A 331 -5.49 5.05 -9.63
C HIS A 331 -6.79 4.91 -8.83
N PRO A 332 -7.25 5.93 -8.09
CA PRO A 332 -8.50 5.85 -7.32
C PRO A 332 -9.74 5.54 -8.17
N ASP A 333 -9.73 5.80 -9.47
CA ASP A 333 -10.86 5.48 -10.36
C ASP A 333 -11.03 3.97 -10.65
N GLU A 334 -10.03 3.14 -10.31
CA GLU A 334 -10.17 1.68 -10.34
C GLU A 334 -11.02 1.16 -9.17
N ILE A 335 -11.22 1.99 -8.14
CA ILE A 335 -12.02 1.61 -6.97
C ILE A 335 -13.48 1.47 -7.37
N SER A 336 -14.10 0.41 -6.86
CA SER A 336 -15.53 0.15 -6.99
C SER A 336 -16.09 -0.30 -5.65
N PRO A 337 -17.39 -0.12 -5.39
CA PRO A 337 -18.01 -0.67 -4.18
C PRO A 337 -17.76 -2.18 -4.02
N GLN A 338 -17.75 -2.91 -5.14
CA GLN A 338 -17.46 -4.34 -5.16
C GLN A 338 -16.04 -4.65 -4.71
N SER A 339 -15.04 -3.88 -5.16
CA SER A 339 -13.64 -4.11 -4.80
C SER A 339 -13.37 -3.79 -3.33
N LEU A 340 -13.92 -2.69 -2.79
CA LEU A 340 -13.84 -2.37 -1.36
C LEU A 340 -14.56 -3.40 -0.49
N THR A 341 -15.72 -3.92 -0.93
CA THR A 341 -16.48 -4.97 -0.21
C THR A 341 -15.62 -6.21 -0.04
N ILE A 342 -14.95 -6.66 -1.11
CA ILE A 342 -14.08 -7.83 -1.08
C ILE A 342 -12.94 -7.63 -0.09
N ILE A 343 -12.31 -6.45 -0.09
CA ILE A 343 -11.20 -6.13 0.83
C ILE A 343 -11.70 -6.17 2.28
N THR A 344 -12.78 -5.46 2.59
CA THR A 344 -13.36 -5.41 3.94
C THR A 344 -13.77 -6.78 4.44
N ASP A 345 -14.39 -7.60 3.59
CA ASP A 345 -14.84 -8.95 3.93
C ASP A 345 -13.67 -9.91 4.26
N LEU A 346 -12.57 -9.82 3.50
CA LEU A 346 -11.36 -10.59 3.76
C LEU A 346 -10.69 -10.17 5.08
N VAL A 347 -10.57 -8.86 5.32
CA VAL A 347 -9.94 -8.30 6.53
C VAL A 347 -10.74 -8.65 7.79
N ASN A 348 -12.07 -8.51 7.74
CA ASN A 348 -12.96 -8.93 8.83
C ASN A 348 -12.92 -10.45 9.09
N SER A 349 -12.42 -11.24 8.14
CA SER A 349 -12.20 -12.68 8.29
C SER A 349 -10.77 -13.05 8.74
N GLY A 350 -9.98 -12.08 9.18
CA GLY A 350 -8.59 -12.26 9.62
C GLY A 350 -7.61 -12.59 8.49
N ILE A 351 -7.93 -12.22 7.25
CA ILE A 351 -7.04 -12.32 6.08
C ILE A 351 -6.52 -10.93 5.74
N ALA A 352 -5.23 -10.70 5.95
CA ALA A 352 -4.62 -9.42 5.59
C ALA A 352 -4.65 -9.24 4.06
N VAL A 353 -5.14 -8.09 3.61
CA VAL A 353 -5.09 -7.66 2.22
C VAL A 353 -4.07 -6.54 2.10
N TYR A 354 -3.04 -6.72 1.27
CA TYR A 354 -2.02 -5.71 1.06
C TYR A 354 -1.92 -5.27 -0.40
N VAL A 355 -1.61 -3.99 -0.60
CA VAL A 355 -1.66 -3.31 -1.89
C VAL A 355 -0.25 -2.98 -2.37
N GLN A 356 0.00 -3.21 -3.66
CA GLN A 356 1.20 -2.74 -4.34
C GLN A 356 0.81 -1.90 -5.57
N THR A 357 1.58 -0.86 -5.83
CA THR A 357 1.23 0.18 -6.80
C THR A 357 2.44 0.49 -7.69
N PRO A 358 2.49 -0.05 -8.91
CA PRO A 358 3.36 0.50 -9.97
C PRO A 358 3.16 2.00 -10.15
N PHE A 359 4.26 2.74 -10.26
CA PHE A 359 4.24 4.19 -10.46
C PHE A 359 4.33 4.53 -11.94
N LEU A 360 3.26 5.08 -12.49
CA LEU A 360 3.04 5.29 -13.91
C LEU A 360 2.93 6.80 -14.20
N ASN A 361 3.76 7.27 -15.13
CA ASN A 361 3.75 8.65 -15.61
C ASN A 361 2.37 9.05 -16.14
N ASN A 362 1.92 10.27 -15.83
CA ASN A 362 0.60 10.83 -16.18
C ASN A 362 -0.60 9.98 -15.75
N CYS A 363 -0.45 9.13 -14.72
CA CYS A 363 -1.53 8.27 -14.24
C CYS A 363 -1.67 8.28 -12.74
N ASN A 364 -0.58 8.06 -11.99
CA ASN A 364 -0.60 8.13 -10.53
C ASN A 364 0.68 8.77 -10.00
N ASP A 365 1.24 9.68 -10.79
CA ASP A 365 2.53 10.29 -10.55
C ASP A 365 2.46 11.61 -9.76
N GLN A 366 1.31 11.87 -9.15
CA GLN A 366 1.03 13.01 -8.28
C GLN A 366 0.65 12.55 -6.87
N GLY A 367 1.02 13.37 -5.89
CA GLY A 367 0.72 13.13 -4.48
C GLY A 367 -0.78 13.01 -4.16
N PRO A 368 -1.63 14.00 -4.50
CA PRO A 368 -3.05 14.01 -4.13
C PRO A 368 -3.84 12.78 -4.59
N GLU A 369 -3.59 12.28 -5.80
CA GLU A 369 -4.26 11.11 -6.36
C GLU A 369 -3.96 9.85 -5.55
N LEU A 370 -2.70 9.66 -5.17
CA LEU A 370 -2.27 8.56 -4.33
C LEU A 370 -2.78 8.71 -2.89
N VAL A 371 -2.82 9.92 -2.32
CA VAL A 371 -3.48 10.16 -1.01
C VAL A 371 -4.92 9.69 -1.05
N ARG A 372 -5.67 10.04 -2.09
CA ARG A 372 -7.06 9.60 -2.28
C ARG A 372 -7.16 8.08 -2.40
N LEU A 373 -6.38 7.46 -3.28
CA LEU A 373 -6.37 6.01 -3.49
C LEU A 373 -6.12 5.26 -2.18
N PHE A 374 -5.08 5.69 -1.48
CA PHE A 374 -4.59 5.03 -0.28
C PHE A 374 -5.49 5.21 0.92
N SER A 375 -6.12 6.38 1.06
CA SER A 375 -7.13 6.62 2.09
C SER A 375 -8.36 5.72 1.90
N LEU A 376 -8.84 5.57 0.65
CA LEU A 376 -9.99 4.70 0.35
C LEU A 376 -9.69 3.22 0.62
N LEU A 377 -8.53 2.74 0.18
CA LEU A 377 -8.10 1.36 0.40
C LEU A 377 -7.87 1.06 1.89
N ARG A 378 -7.27 2.01 2.61
CA ARG A 378 -7.10 1.92 4.06
C ARG A 378 -8.45 1.85 4.77
N GLY A 379 -9.41 2.69 4.37
CA GLY A 379 -10.77 2.65 4.88
C GLY A 379 -11.42 1.27 4.69
N ALA A 380 -11.17 0.59 3.57
CA ALA A 380 -11.66 -0.78 3.39
C ALA A 380 -10.90 -1.85 4.20
N GLY A 381 -9.80 -1.49 4.87
CA GLY A 381 -8.98 -2.39 5.70
C GLY A 381 -7.67 -2.85 5.05
N ALA A 382 -7.35 -2.40 3.84
CA ALA A 382 -6.12 -2.79 3.19
C ALA A 382 -4.87 -2.17 3.86
N GLU A 383 -3.73 -2.83 3.67
CA GLU A 383 -2.42 -2.35 4.08
C GLU A 383 -1.55 -1.99 2.88
N LEU A 384 -0.84 -0.88 2.96
CA LEU A 384 -0.12 -0.36 1.80
C LEU A 384 1.34 -0.79 1.85
N HIS A 385 1.74 -1.58 0.86
CA HIS A 385 3.02 -2.29 0.91
C HIS A 385 4.11 -1.58 0.12
N TYR A 386 3.92 -1.41 -1.18
CA TYR A 386 4.94 -0.88 -2.09
C TYR A 386 4.36 0.10 -3.10
N ILE A 387 5.10 1.19 -3.34
CA ILE A 387 5.12 1.85 -4.64
C ILE A 387 6.39 1.39 -5.36
N TYR A 388 6.24 0.89 -6.59
CA TYR A 388 7.39 0.53 -7.42
C TYR A 388 7.78 1.71 -8.30
N ILE A 389 8.97 2.28 -8.06
CA ILE A 389 9.56 3.34 -8.87
C ILE A 389 10.87 2.86 -9.53
N PRO A 390 11.12 3.20 -10.80
CA PRO A 390 10.12 3.61 -11.79
C PRO A 390 9.23 2.40 -12.16
N CYS A 391 8.23 2.62 -13.03
CA CYS A 391 7.63 1.51 -13.78
C CYS A 391 8.73 0.70 -14.48
N SER A 392 8.62 -0.63 -14.49
CA SER A 392 9.71 -1.45 -15.02
C SER A 392 10.00 -1.17 -16.50
N PRO A 393 11.30 -1.16 -16.87
CA PRO A 393 11.75 -0.81 -18.20
C PRO A 393 11.58 -1.97 -19.19
N ILE A 394 10.35 -2.16 -19.68
CA ILE A 394 10.00 -3.19 -20.67
C ILE A 394 9.65 -2.52 -21.99
N HIS A 395 9.85 -3.22 -23.10
CA HIS A 395 9.40 -2.78 -24.43
C HIS A 395 7.97 -2.22 -24.39
N GLY A 396 7.75 -1.08 -25.02
CA GLY A 396 6.48 -0.38 -25.09
C GLY A 396 6.02 0.30 -23.80
N ASN A 397 6.82 0.30 -22.73
CA ASN A 397 6.48 0.94 -21.46
C ASN A 397 7.19 2.29 -21.24
N SER A 398 8.02 2.76 -22.17
CA SER A 398 8.77 4.02 -22.02
C SER A 398 7.88 5.21 -21.66
N VAL A 399 6.63 5.23 -22.15
CA VAL A 399 5.62 6.25 -21.82
C VAL A 399 5.24 6.30 -20.34
N TYR A 400 5.36 5.19 -19.61
CA TYR A 400 5.03 5.07 -18.19
C TYR A 400 6.20 5.44 -17.28
N TRP A 401 7.40 5.62 -17.81
CA TRP A 401 8.58 5.87 -17.00
C TRP A 401 8.56 7.27 -16.41
N THR A 402 8.95 7.34 -15.15
CA THR A 402 9.14 8.57 -14.41
C THR A 402 10.56 8.60 -13.85
N PRO A 403 11.19 9.77 -13.73
CA PRO A 403 12.46 9.86 -13.04
C PRO A 403 12.33 9.46 -11.56
N ILE A 404 13.39 8.89 -10.98
CA ILE A 404 13.44 8.51 -9.57
C ILE A 404 13.11 9.69 -8.66
N SER A 405 13.64 10.88 -8.98
CA SER A 405 13.37 12.11 -8.21
C SER A 405 11.89 12.42 -8.08
N LYS A 406 11.09 12.19 -9.12
CA LYS A 406 9.62 12.40 -9.09
C LYS A 406 8.95 11.45 -8.11
N GLY A 407 9.33 10.17 -8.13
CA GLY A 407 8.83 9.16 -7.18
C GLY A 407 9.18 9.48 -5.72
N LEU A 408 10.40 9.97 -5.46
CA LEU A 408 10.81 10.39 -4.13
C LEU A 408 10.07 11.65 -3.66
N THR A 409 9.85 12.63 -4.54
CA THR A 409 9.05 13.83 -4.24
C THR A 409 7.61 13.47 -3.87
N VAL A 410 6.98 12.55 -4.61
CA VAL A 410 5.66 12.03 -4.26
C VAL A 410 5.71 11.30 -2.92
N GLY A 411 6.73 10.49 -2.65
CA GLY A 411 6.91 9.85 -1.34
C GLY A 411 6.96 10.85 -0.17
N ARG A 412 7.60 12.01 -0.36
CA ARG A 412 7.63 13.10 0.63
C ARG A 412 6.24 13.71 0.84
N TYR A 413 5.51 13.97 -0.24
CA TYR A 413 4.13 14.47 -0.17
C TYR A 413 3.24 13.49 0.61
N LEU A 414 3.33 12.20 0.32
CA LEU A 414 2.55 11.17 1.03
C LEU A 414 2.85 11.18 2.54
N ARG A 415 4.11 11.36 2.96
CA ARG A 415 4.47 11.45 4.38
C ARG A 415 3.78 12.62 5.09
N ALA A 416 3.59 13.75 4.43
CA ALA A 416 2.92 14.90 5.03
C ALA A 416 1.40 14.75 5.14
N HIS A 417 0.78 13.97 4.23
CA HIS A 417 -0.67 13.98 4.00
C HIS A 417 -1.39 12.66 4.29
N LEU A 418 -0.66 11.59 4.63
CA LEU A 418 -1.24 10.31 5.04
C LEU A 418 -0.88 9.98 6.48
N SER A 419 -1.78 9.27 7.16
CA SER A 419 -1.42 8.57 8.39
C SER A 419 -0.24 7.62 8.15
N ASP A 420 0.66 7.49 9.12
CA ASP A 420 1.86 6.64 9.07
C ASP A 420 1.55 5.17 8.74
N ARG A 421 0.37 4.66 9.14
CA ARG A 421 -0.11 3.30 8.80
C ARG A 421 -0.35 3.09 7.31
N VAL A 422 -0.49 4.18 6.56
CA VAL A 422 -0.95 4.21 5.18
C VAL A 422 0.20 4.52 4.22
N ILE A 423 1.37 4.90 4.74
CA ILE A 423 2.53 5.13 3.90
C ILE A 423 2.95 3.78 3.29
N PRO A 424 3.18 3.68 1.96
CA PRO A 424 3.81 2.52 1.32
C PRO A 424 5.35 2.66 1.32
N ARG A 425 6.10 1.59 1.04
CA ARG A 425 7.55 1.70 0.82
C ARG A 425 7.84 2.12 -0.61
N ILE A 426 8.77 3.05 -0.79
CA ILE A 426 9.26 3.44 -2.11
C ILE A 426 10.38 2.47 -2.52
N CYS A 427 10.10 1.63 -3.51
CA CYS A 427 10.88 0.43 -3.80
C CYS A 427 11.21 0.31 -5.29
N THR A 428 12.38 -0.26 -5.62
CA THR A 428 12.71 -0.68 -6.98
C THR A 428 12.92 -2.18 -7.02
N ALA A 429 12.22 -2.84 -7.93
CA ALA A 429 12.44 -4.26 -8.23
C ALA A 429 13.58 -4.39 -9.24
N THR A 430 14.78 -4.71 -8.75
CA THR A 430 15.92 -5.02 -9.63
C THR A 430 15.90 -6.49 -10.04
N PRO A 431 16.66 -6.87 -11.07
CA PRO A 431 16.75 -8.27 -11.49
C PRO A 431 17.24 -9.25 -10.39
N ILE A 432 18.03 -8.78 -9.42
CA ILE A 432 18.56 -9.60 -8.30
C ILE A 432 17.70 -9.51 -7.03
N GLY A 433 16.58 -8.80 -7.06
CA GLY A 433 15.71 -8.60 -5.92
C GLY A 433 15.38 -7.13 -5.68
N LYS A 434 14.47 -6.83 -4.77
CA LYS A 434 14.05 -5.43 -4.56
C LYS A 434 14.86 -4.75 -3.47
N MET A 435 15.04 -3.45 -3.62
CA MET A 435 15.63 -2.54 -2.64
C MET A 435 14.63 -1.44 -2.24
N ASP A 436 14.80 -0.88 -1.05
CA ASP A 436 14.03 0.27 -0.57
C ASP A 436 14.93 1.51 -0.59
N TRP A 437 14.49 2.58 -1.27
CA TRP A 437 15.31 3.77 -1.52
C TRP A 437 15.75 4.44 -0.20
N HIS A 438 17.03 4.81 -0.16
CA HIS A 438 17.72 5.51 0.93
C HIS A 438 17.71 4.81 2.29
N THR A 439 17.43 3.51 2.31
CA THR A 439 17.57 2.66 3.50
C THR A 439 18.43 1.44 3.21
N SER A 440 18.06 0.66 2.19
CA SER A 440 18.76 -0.58 1.79
C SER A 440 19.32 -0.52 0.37
N GLY A 441 19.19 0.62 -0.31
CA GLY A 441 19.78 0.90 -1.62
C GLY A 441 19.60 2.34 -2.07
N TRP A 442 20.41 2.78 -3.03
CA TRP A 442 20.46 4.15 -3.56
C TRP A 442 21.15 4.18 -4.92
N ALA A 443 21.08 5.30 -5.64
CA ALA A 443 21.82 5.50 -6.87
C ALA A 443 23.27 5.87 -6.54
N VAL A 444 24.22 5.13 -7.11
CA VAL A 444 25.66 5.30 -6.85
C VAL A 444 26.23 6.34 -7.82
N GLU A 445 26.17 6.05 -9.12
CA GLU A 445 26.70 6.90 -10.18
C GLU A 445 26.09 6.53 -11.55
N PRO A 446 26.16 7.40 -12.58
CA PRO A 446 25.80 7.04 -13.94
C PRO A 446 26.66 5.89 -14.50
N VAL A 447 26.14 5.11 -15.44
CA VAL A 447 26.95 4.15 -16.19
C VAL A 447 27.73 4.88 -17.28
N ALA A 448 29.06 4.80 -17.25
CA ALA A 448 29.92 5.47 -18.23
C ALA A 448 29.58 5.03 -19.66
N GLY A 449 29.35 6.01 -20.55
CA GLY A 449 29.01 5.78 -21.95
C GLY A 449 27.58 5.27 -22.18
N ASN A 450 26.70 5.27 -21.16
CA ASN A 450 25.31 4.85 -21.31
C ASN A 450 24.34 5.63 -20.40
N ASP A 451 23.73 6.67 -20.96
CA ASP A 451 22.84 7.59 -20.24
C ASP A 451 21.47 6.98 -19.85
N HIS A 452 21.16 5.77 -20.33
CA HIS A 452 19.94 5.06 -19.96
C HIS A 452 20.08 4.26 -18.66
N PHE A 453 21.31 4.04 -18.19
CA PHE A 453 21.59 3.19 -17.04
C PHE A 453 22.32 3.96 -15.94
N MET A 454 22.02 3.56 -14.71
CA MET A 454 22.74 3.98 -13.52
C MET A 454 23.16 2.77 -12.71
N TRP A 455 24.26 2.90 -11.97
CA TRP A 455 24.61 1.95 -10.93
C TRP A 455 23.73 2.19 -9.70
N ILE A 456 23.06 1.14 -9.24
CA ILE A 456 22.24 1.16 -8.03
C ILE A 456 22.84 0.20 -7.02
N ARG A 457 22.99 0.67 -5.77
CA ARG A 457 23.37 -0.14 -4.62
C ARG A 457 22.23 -1.07 -4.24
N SER A 458 22.52 -2.37 -4.11
CA SER A 458 21.59 -3.36 -3.60
C SER A 458 22.04 -3.90 -2.22
N PRO A 459 21.12 -4.47 -1.41
CA PRO A 459 21.47 -5.03 -0.12
C PRO A 459 22.11 -6.43 -0.22
N TYR A 460 22.16 -7.02 -1.42
CA TYR A 460 22.54 -8.40 -1.63
C TYR A 460 24.05 -8.54 -1.83
N THR A 461 24.57 -9.73 -1.49
CA THR A 461 25.97 -10.11 -1.67
C THR A 461 26.03 -11.34 -2.57
N PRO A 462 27.17 -11.62 -3.22
CA PRO A 462 27.31 -12.86 -4.02
C PRO A 462 27.06 -14.13 -3.20
N ASP A 463 27.51 -14.14 -1.94
CA ASP A 463 27.33 -15.26 -1.01
C ASP A 463 25.86 -15.53 -0.68
N TYR A 464 25.02 -14.50 -0.68
CA TYR A 464 23.58 -14.66 -0.46
C TYR A 464 22.98 -15.61 -1.50
N PHE A 465 23.29 -15.41 -2.79
CA PHE A 465 22.70 -16.17 -3.89
C PHE A 465 23.30 -17.57 -4.09
N LYS A 466 24.50 -17.82 -3.56
CA LYS A 466 25.32 -19.02 -3.82
C LYS A 466 24.55 -20.35 -3.75
N HIS A 467 23.59 -20.48 -2.84
CA HIS A 467 22.91 -21.75 -2.55
C HIS A 467 21.54 -21.91 -3.23
N PHE A 468 20.94 -20.84 -3.78
CA PHE A 468 19.59 -20.91 -4.32
C PHE A 468 19.40 -20.22 -5.69
N ALA A 469 20.33 -19.36 -6.10
CA ALA A 469 20.29 -18.69 -7.40
C ALA A 469 21.71 -18.30 -7.88
N PRO A 470 22.64 -19.26 -8.03
CA PRO A 470 24.04 -18.96 -8.37
C PRO A 470 24.21 -18.16 -9.67
N VAL A 471 23.27 -18.27 -10.63
CA VAL A 471 23.25 -17.50 -11.88
C VAL A 471 23.24 -15.98 -11.66
N ALA A 472 22.74 -15.50 -10.51
CA ALA A 472 22.80 -14.08 -10.18
C ALA A 472 24.25 -13.55 -10.11
N ASN A 473 25.22 -14.42 -9.81
CA ASN A 473 26.64 -14.08 -9.74
C ASN A 473 27.34 -14.13 -11.11
N GLU A 474 26.66 -14.63 -12.14
CA GLU A 474 27.19 -14.73 -13.52
C GLU A 474 26.76 -13.53 -14.39
N MET A 475 25.98 -12.60 -13.83
CA MET A 475 25.48 -11.43 -14.53
C MET A 475 26.61 -10.46 -14.89
N GLU A 476 26.63 -9.98 -16.13
CA GLU A 476 27.67 -9.03 -16.60
C GLU A 476 27.40 -7.58 -16.14
N ASN A 477 26.16 -7.29 -15.74
CA ASN A 477 25.72 -5.95 -15.36
C ASN A 477 25.74 -5.71 -13.83
N ILE A 478 26.59 -6.44 -13.10
CA ILE A 478 26.80 -6.26 -11.66
C ILE A 478 28.28 -6.05 -11.34
N ARG A 479 28.56 -5.42 -10.18
CA ARG A 479 29.91 -5.35 -9.60
C ARG A 479 29.84 -5.49 -8.08
N VAL A 480 30.86 -6.12 -7.48
CA VAL A 480 31.00 -6.18 -6.03
C VAL A 480 31.75 -4.93 -5.56
N ASN A 481 31.16 -4.19 -4.62
CA ASN A 481 31.75 -2.97 -4.08
C ASN A 481 32.61 -3.26 -2.83
N ALA A 482 33.22 -2.22 -2.27
CA ALA A 482 34.12 -2.33 -1.10
C ALA A 482 33.44 -2.87 0.18
N GLU A 483 32.12 -2.78 0.31
CA GLU A 483 31.35 -3.34 1.42
C GLU A 483 30.98 -4.82 1.19
N GLY A 484 31.33 -5.39 0.03
CA GLY A 484 30.99 -6.76 -0.36
C GLY A 484 29.54 -6.93 -0.86
N THR A 485 28.77 -5.85 -0.97
CA THR A 485 27.44 -5.86 -1.59
C THR A 485 27.54 -5.68 -3.10
N ILE A 486 26.41 -5.82 -3.79
CA ILE A 486 26.32 -5.73 -5.26
C ILE A 486 25.77 -4.37 -5.67
N ASP A 487 26.51 -3.67 -6.54
CA ASP A 487 25.95 -2.64 -7.42
C ASP A 487 25.45 -3.30 -8.71
N ILE A 488 24.24 -2.92 -9.13
CA ILE A 488 23.62 -3.42 -10.37
C ILE A 488 23.32 -2.27 -11.31
N GLN A 489 23.61 -2.44 -12.60
CA GLN A 489 23.15 -1.49 -13.61
C GLN A 489 21.63 -1.63 -13.76
N TYR A 490 20.93 -0.52 -13.65
CA TYR A 490 19.48 -0.47 -13.77
C TYR A 490 19.08 0.63 -14.75
N MET A 491 18.18 0.30 -15.68
CA MET A 491 17.66 1.25 -16.65
C MET A 491 16.63 2.16 -15.98
N ALA A 492 16.99 3.42 -15.75
CA ALA A 492 16.13 4.44 -15.17
C ALA A 492 16.70 5.83 -15.43
N GLN A 493 15.85 6.85 -15.27
CA GLN A 493 16.27 8.25 -15.26
C GLN A 493 16.33 8.73 -13.80
N ILE A 494 17.43 9.36 -13.39
CA ILE A 494 17.55 9.86 -12.01
C ILE A 494 16.69 11.11 -11.78
N GLY A 495 16.62 11.99 -12.78
CA GLY A 495 15.92 13.27 -12.75
C GLY A 495 16.66 14.38 -12.00
N ASP A 496 17.20 14.07 -10.82
CA ASP A 496 18.00 14.99 -10.00
C ASP A 496 19.39 14.39 -9.74
N PRO A 497 20.47 14.95 -10.31
CA PRO A 497 21.83 14.44 -10.11
C PRO A 497 22.31 14.40 -8.66
N SER A 498 21.73 15.20 -7.76
CA SER A 498 22.09 15.19 -6.33
C SER A 498 21.72 13.88 -5.62
N LEU A 499 20.88 13.06 -6.25
CA LEU A 499 20.48 11.73 -5.75
C LEU A 499 21.55 10.65 -5.98
N PHE A 500 22.63 10.95 -6.72
CA PHE A 500 23.79 10.08 -6.78
C PHE A 500 24.62 10.23 -5.52
N LEU A 501 24.46 9.28 -4.59
CA LEU A 501 25.13 9.34 -3.28
C LEU A 501 26.58 8.83 -3.34
N GLY A 502 26.99 8.21 -4.45
CA GLY A 502 28.31 7.62 -4.60
C GLY A 502 28.50 6.34 -3.79
N ALA A 503 29.76 5.94 -3.67
CA ALA A 503 30.15 4.78 -2.87
C ALA A 503 30.12 5.14 -1.38
N ARG A 504 29.50 4.27 -0.59
CA ARG A 504 29.55 4.37 0.87
C ARG A 504 30.96 4.00 1.38
N PRO A 505 31.61 4.84 2.19
CA PRO A 505 32.94 4.56 2.73
C PRO A 505 32.96 3.29 3.60
N PRO A 506 34.10 2.59 3.69
CA PRO A 506 34.28 1.50 4.64
C PRO A 506 34.02 1.97 6.06
N LYS A 507 33.48 1.06 6.88
CA LYS A 507 33.20 1.35 8.28
C LYS A 507 34.48 1.81 8.99
N PRO A 508 34.47 2.97 9.67
CA PRO A 508 35.62 3.42 10.45
C PRO A 508 36.00 2.36 11.49
N GLY A 509 37.26 1.94 11.51
CA GLY A 509 37.77 1.06 12.57
C GLY A 509 37.92 1.83 13.89
N GLY A 510 37.70 1.16 15.03
CA GLY A 510 38.12 1.70 16.34
C GLY A 510 37.04 2.32 17.24
N GLY A 511 35.75 2.12 16.97
CA GLY A 511 34.70 2.45 17.94
C GLY A 511 34.73 1.51 19.15
N ALA A 512 34.77 2.04 20.37
CA ALA A 512 34.61 1.22 21.57
C ALA A 512 33.23 0.53 21.54
N ALA A 513 33.21 -0.80 21.65
CA ALA A 513 31.94 -1.52 21.72
C ALA A 513 31.17 -1.07 22.96
N ILE A 514 29.96 -0.54 22.76
CA ILE A 514 29.08 -0.19 23.88
C ILE A 514 28.75 -1.49 24.62
N PRO A 515 28.99 -1.56 25.94
CA PRO A 515 28.66 -2.75 26.72
C PRO A 515 27.19 -3.12 26.56
N ARG A 516 26.91 -4.40 26.31
CA ARG A 516 25.54 -4.90 26.19
C ARG A 516 24.83 -4.78 27.54
N GLN A 517 23.65 -4.16 27.53
CA GLN A 517 22.79 -4.00 28.68
C GLN A 517 21.57 -4.91 28.54
N ARG A 518 20.96 -5.27 29.66
CA ARG A 518 19.70 -6.02 29.67
C ARG A 518 18.52 -5.05 29.60
N THR A 519 17.37 -5.51 29.09
CA THR A 519 16.18 -4.67 28.92
C THR A 519 15.57 -4.21 30.25
N ASP A 520 15.68 -5.03 31.31
CA ASP A 520 15.25 -4.70 32.67
C ASP A 520 15.82 -3.38 33.21
N ALA A 521 17.04 -3.01 32.80
CA ALA A 521 17.69 -1.75 33.18
C ALA A 521 16.99 -0.50 32.63
N ILE A 522 16.20 -0.62 31.56
CA ILE A 522 15.57 0.51 30.86
C ILE A 522 14.05 0.52 30.92
N LEU A 523 13.42 -0.63 31.24
CA LEU A 523 11.96 -0.74 31.31
C LEU A 523 11.28 0.32 32.20
N PRO A 524 11.76 0.63 33.43
CA PRO A 524 11.11 1.65 34.26
C PRO A 524 11.01 3.03 33.58
N ARG A 525 12.00 3.38 32.76
CA ARG A 525 12.01 4.65 32.02
C ARG A 525 11.08 4.62 30.80
N ILE A 526 10.94 3.46 30.17
CA ILE A 526 9.97 3.27 29.08
C ILE A 526 8.55 3.46 29.63
N PHE A 527 8.20 2.79 30.72
CA PHE A 527 6.87 2.94 31.33
C PHE A 527 6.60 4.39 31.79
N ALA A 528 7.60 5.08 32.35
CA ALA A 528 7.46 6.49 32.72
C ALA A 528 7.26 7.43 31.52
N GLY A 529 7.64 7.01 30.32
CA GLY A 529 7.49 7.75 29.06
C GLY A 529 6.13 7.58 28.38
N GLU A 530 5.22 6.77 28.92
CA GLU A 530 3.90 6.49 28.32
C GLU A 530 2.90 7.62 28.60
N HIS A 531 3.04 8.71 27.85
CA HIS A 531 2.11 9.83 27.81
C HIS A 531 1.90 10.30 26.38
N ILE A 532 0.89 11.16 26.17
CA ILE A 532 0.68 11.77 24.86
C ILE A 532 1.86 12.66 24.48
N ALA A 533 2.18 12.68 23.19
CA ALA A 533 3.17 13.58 22.61
C ALA A 533 2.84 15.06 22.86
N ALA A 534 3.86 15.93 22.83
CA ALA A 534 3.64 17.35 22.62
C ALA A 534 2.93 17.59 21.27
N SER A 535 2.02 18.55 21.25
CA SER A 535 1.23 18.89 20.07
C SER A 535 1.99 19.82 19.13
N ILE A 536 1.86 19.61 17.81
CA ILE A 536 2.46 20.48 16.78
C ILE A 536 1.71 21.80 16.62
N VAL A 537 0.46 21.87 17.05
CA VAL A 537 -0.39 23.06 17.06
C VAL A 537 -1.23 23.10 18.33
N ASP A 538 -1.69 24.28 18.74
CA ASP A 538 -2.64 24.39 19.85
C ASP A 538 -3.98 23.73 19.47
N THR A 539 -4.42 22.77 20.30
CA THR A 539 -5.71 22.07 20.16
C THR A 539 -6.77 22.66 21.09
N GLY A 540 -6.39 23.58 21.98
CA GLY A 540 -7.23 24.06 23.08
C GLY A 540 -7.43 23.02 24.20
N SER A 541 -6.72 21.89 24.16
CA SER A 541 -6.88 20.79 25.12
C SER A 541 -5.54 20.22 25.56
N SER A 542 -5.44 19.89 26.85
CA SER A 542 -4.28 19.17 27.40
C SER A 542 -4.39 17.65 27.24
N THR A 543 -5.54 17.12 26.82
CA THR A 543 -5.79 15.69 26.65
C THR A 543 -5.80 15.26 25.19
N VAL A 544 -5.75 16.21 24.24
CA VAL A 544 -5.70 15.97 22.80
C VAL A 544 -4.48 16.65 22.21
N SER A 545 -3.60 15.86 21.59
CA SER A 545 -2.38 16.33 20.96
C SER A 545 -2.41 16.08 19.46
N ARG A 546 -2.23 17.12 18.66
CA ARG A 546 -2.10 17.03 17.21
C ARG A 546 -0.67 16.67 16.88
N VAL A 547 -0.43 15.46 16.37
CA VAL A 547 0.94 14.97 16.08
C VAL A 547 1.25 14.89 14.58
N HIS A 548 0.22 15.01 13.74
CA HIS A 548 0.29 14.99 12.29
C HIS A 548 -0.99 15.59 11.71
N GLU A 549 -1.00 16.01 10.44
CA GLU A 549 -2.22 16.48 9.74
C GLU A 549 -3.38 15.50 9.83
N THR A 550 -3.10 14.20 9.86
CA THR A 550 -4.14 13.17 9.87
C THR A 550 -4.35 12.52 11.23
N ARG A 551 -3.46 12.78 12.21
CA ARG A 551 -3.38 12.00 13.44
C ARG A 551 -3.40 12.87 14.70
N VAL A 552 -4.13 12.39 15.70
CA VAL A 552 -4.12 12.91 17.07
C VAL A 552 -3.75 11.81 18.06
N GLU A 553 -3.13 12.19 19.16
CA GLU A 553 -3.05 11.37 20.37
C GLU A 553 -4.08 11.88 21.39
N ILE A 554 -4.76 10.96 22.08
CA ILE A 554 -5.84 11.25 23.03
C ILE A 554 -5.51 10.54 24.35
N ALA A 555 -5.50 11.27 25.45
CA ALA A 555 -5.37 10.69 26.79
C ALA A 555 -6.67 9.95 27.17
N ALA A 556 -6.57 8.85 27.93
CA ALA A 556 -7.74 8.07 28.36
C ALA A 556 -8.71 8.87 29.26
N GLU A 557 -8.23 9.95 29.86
CA GLU A 557 -8.99 10.88 30.71
C GLU A 557 -9.66 12.01 29.91
N CYS A 558 -9.57 11.98 28.58
CA CYS A 558 -10.16 12.96 27.66
C CYS A 558 -11.67 13.17 27.91
N ALA A 559 -12.09 14.43 28.02
CA ALA A 559 -13.48 14.80 28.16
C ALA A 559 -14.17 14.87 26.79
N GLU A 560 -15.49 14.67 26.75
CA GLU A 560 -16.24 14.72 25.48
C GLU A 560 -16.13 16.09 24.77
N ALA A 561 -15.96 17.18 25.52
CA ALA A 561 -15.74 18.52 24.99
C ALA A 561 -14.41 18.65 24.24
N ASP A 562 -13.37 17.91 24.64
CA ASP A 562 -12.07 17.93 23.96
C ASP A 562 -12.15 17.31 22.56
N LEU A 563 -13.13 16.43 22.32
CA LEU A 563 -13.37 15.81 21.02
C LEU A 563 -13.96 16.79 19.98
N GLU A 564 -14.44 17.98 20.39
CA GLU A 564 -14.91 19.01 19.45
C GLU A 564 -13.80 19.47 18.50
N TYR A 565 -12.55 19.53 18.96
CA TYR A 565 -11.41 19.82 18.10
C TYR A 565 -11.30 18.81 16.94
N ILE A 566 -11.52 17.52 17.24
CA ILE A 566 -11.50 16.45 16.23
C ILE A 566 -12.70 16.57 15.30
N ARG A 567 -13.89 16.88 15.82
CA ARG A 567 -15.10 17.10 15.00
C ARG A 567 -14.93 18.27 14.02
N GLY A 568 -14.23 19.33 14.44
CA GLY A 568 -14.04 20.56 13.68
C GLY A 568 -13.02 20.49 12.54
N ASP A 569 -12.20 19.44 12.46
CA ASP A 569 -11.17 19.30 11.43
C ASP A 569 -11.29 17.95 10.70
N GLU A 570 -11.81 17.98 9.46
CA GLU A 570 -12.03 16.77 8.67
C GLU A 570 -10.74 16.05 8.24
N ARG A 571 -9.57 16.68 8.40
CA ARG A 571 -8.28 16.04 8.11
C ARG A 571 -7.94 14.95 9.13
N ILE A 572 -8.51 15.01 10.34
CA ILE A 572 -8.21 14.04 11.42
C ILE A 572 -8.90 12.70 11.13
N THR A 573 -8.15 11.75 10.59
CA THR A 573 -8.70 10.44 10.21
C THR A 573 -8.35 9.33 11.20
N ASP A 574 -7.43 9.60 12.12
CA ASP A 574 -6.74 8.59 12.90
C ASP A 574 -6.42 9.07 14.32
N ALA A 575 -6.82 8.30 15.32
CA ALA A 575 -6.68 8.65 16.73
C ALA A 575 -5.94 7.56 17.51
N VAL A 576 -4.90 7.94 18.24
CA VAL A 576 -4.15 7.03 19.13
C VAL A 576 -4.53 7.33 20.57
N ILE A 577 -5.11 6.35 21.27
CA ILE A 577 -5.46 6.47 22.68
C ILE A 577 -4.30 5.98 23.54
N VAL A 578 -3.91 6.79 24.51
CA VAL A 578 -2.83 6.55 25.47
C VAL A 578 -3.40 6.65 26.88
N SER A 579 -3.00 5.75 27.79
CA SER A 579 -3.48 5.68 29.18
C SER A 579 -2.28 5.69 30.13
N GLY A 580 -2.38 6.42 31.24
CA GLY A 580 -1.30 6.49 32.24
C GLY A 580 -1.05 5.18 33.01
N GLN A 581 -1.95 4.20 32.96
CA GLN A 581 -1.79 2.87 33.58
C GLN A 581 -1.66 1.73 32.53
N ASP A 582 -2.03 1.98 31.26
CA ASP A 582 -2.31 1.05 30.14
C ASP A 582 -3.80 1.02 29.75
N VAL A 583 -4.08 0.72 28.49
CA VAL A 583 -5.43 0.68 27.92
C VAL A 583 -6.28 -0.48 28.46
N THR A 584 -5.65 -1.57 28.87
CA THR A 584 -6.35 -2.74 29.44
C THR A 584 -6.97 -2.43 30.80
N ASP A 585 -6.43 -1.46 31.53
CA ASP A 585 -6.94 -1.00 32.83
C ASP A 585 -7.97 0.15 32.73
N SER A 586 -8.06 0.79 31.55
CA SER A 586 -8.94 1.94 31.27
C SER A 586 -10.06 1.64 30.27
N LEU A 587 -10.48 0.37 30.14
CA LEU A 587 -11.43 -0.08 29.12
C LEU A 587 -12.78 0.64 29.15
N PHE A 588 -13.25 1.06 30.33
CA PHE A 588 -14.51 1.79 30.46
C PHE A 588 -14.45 3.14 29.72
N GLN A 589 -13.40 3.93 29.98
CA GLN A 589 -13.14 5.22 29.36
C GLN A 589 -12.87 5.06 27.87
N ILE A 590 -12.03 4.09 27.49
CA ILE A 590 -11.67 3.81 26.10
C ILE A 590 -12.88 3.47 25.25
N ARG A 591 -13.79 2.65 25.79
CA ARG A 591 -15.05 2.33 25.12
C ARG A 591 -15.90 3.57 24.88
N HIS A 592 -15.91 4.52 25.80
CA HIS A 592 -16.64 5.77 25.64
C HIS A 592 -16.01 6.63 24.54
N ILE A 593 -14.69 6.82 24.56
CA ILE A 593 -13.94 7.58 23.55
C ILE A 593 -14.14 6.97 22.15
N ILE A 594 -13.95 5.65 21.99
CA ILE A 594 -14.10 4.98 20.69
C ILE A 594 -15.51 5.18 20.12
N ARG A 595 -16.55 5.12 20.96
CA ARG A 595 -17.93 5.33 20.51
C ARG A 595 -18.21 6.77 20.09
N ALA A 596 -17.62 7.74 20.79
CA ALA A 596 -17.72 9.13 20.41
C ALA A 596 -16.99 9.38 19.07
N LEU A 597 -15.78 8.83 18.90
CA LEU A 597 -15.02 8.90 17.65
C LEU A 597 -15.74 8.20 16.48
N ALA A 598 -16.40 7.06 16.73
CA ALA A 598 -17.18 6.33 15.73
C ALA A 598 -18.35 7.15 15.14
N ALA A 599 -18.81 8.17 15.88
CA ALA A 599 -19.85 9.09 15.42
C ALA A 599 -19.31 10.21 14.53
N ILE A 600 -17.98 10.40 14.45
CA ILE A 600 -17.31 11.41 13.65
C ILE A 600 -17.00 10.83 12.27
N PRO A 601 -17.67 11.27 11.18
CA PRO A 601 -17.62 10.58 9.88
C PRO A 601 -16.23 10.47 9.24
N HIS A 602 -15.34 11.44 9.50
CA HIS A 602 -13.99 11.46 8.93
C HIS A 602 -12.97 10.64 9.74
N VAL A 603 -13.26 10.27 10.99
CA VAL A 603 -12.39 9.41 11.79
C VAL A 603 -12.60 7.96 11.37
N ASN A 604 -11.56 7.34 10.82
CA ASN A 604 -11.63 5.97 10.29
C ASN A 604 -10.72 4.96 10.97
N ALA A 605 -9.83 5.39 11.87
CA ALA A 605 -8.95 4.52 12.63
C ALA A 605 -8.85 4.98 14.09
N VAL A 606 -8.84 4.01 15.00
CA VAL A 606 -8.48 4.20 16.40
C VAL A 606 -7.43 3.16 16.78
N ARG A 607 -6.40 3.60 17.50
CA ARG A 607 -5.30 2.75 17.94
C ARG A 607 -5.18 2.82 19.45
N LEU A 608 -4.89 1.69 20.07
CA LEU A 608 -4.67 1.60 21.50
C LEU A 608 -3.20 1.33 21.76
N ARG A 609 -2.49 2.27 22.40
CA ARG A 609 -1.11 2.06 22.83
C ARG A 609 -1.11 1.22 24.11
N SER A 610 -0.51 0.05 24.07
CA SER A 610 -0.50 -0.91 25.17
C SER A 610 0.84 -1.61 25.30
N LEU A 611 1.58 -1.27 26.35
CA LEU A 611 2.77 -2.01 26.73
C LEU A 611 2.42 -3.33 27.42
N ASN A 612 1.23 -3.43 28.04
CA ASN A 612 0.77 -4.68 28.66
C ASN A 612 0.64 -5.81 27.64
N PHE A 613 0.43 -5.53 26.36
CA PHE A 613 0.40 -6.60 25.34
C PHE A 613 1.69 -7.43 25.34
N ASN A 614 2.86 -6.80 25.57
CA ASN A 614 4.15 -7.48 25.71
C ASN A 614 4.44 -7.87 27.18
N TYR A 615 4.36 -6.90 28.11
CA TYR A 615 4.91 -7.07 29.45
C TYR A 615 3.94 -7.66 30.48
N ALA A 616 2.64 -7.70 30.17
CA ALA A 616 1.59 -8.31 30.99
C ALA A 616 0.50 -8.96 30.11
N PRO A 617 0.87 -9.91 29.21
CA PRO A 617 -0.03 -10.43 28.18
C PRO A 617 -1.30 -11.09 28.73
N GLU A 618 -1.31 -11.50 30.00
CA GLU A 618 -2.47 -12.00 30.72
C GLU A 618 -3.60 -10.96 30.87
N SER A 619 -3.30 -9.66 30.80
CA SER A 619 -4.31 -8.59 30.85
C SER A 619 -5.27 -8.64 29.63
N TYR A 620 -4.80 -9.19 28.51
CA TYR A 620 -5.60 -9.48 27.32
C TYR A 620 -6.45 -10.75 27.49
N SER A 621 -7.31 -10.75 28.51
CA SER A 621 -8.24 -11.84 28.76
C SER A 621 -9.23 -12.02 27.60
N PRO A 622 -9.92 -13.17 27.49
CA PRO A 622 -10.98 -13.35 26.51
C PRO A 622 -12.00 -12.21 26.49
N VAL A 623 -12.42 -11.73 27.66
CA VAL A 623 -13.42 -10.65 27.80
C VAL A 623 -12.89 -9.33 27.23
N VAL A 624 -11.62 -9.02 27.45
CA VAL A 624 -10.99 -7.81 26.90
C VAL A 624 -10.95 -7.89 25.38
N ILE A 625 -10.46 -9.00 24.82
CA ILE A 625 -10.39 -9.21 23.36
C ILE A 625 -11.78 -9.12 22.72
N ASP A 626 -12.79 -9.77 23.31
CA ASP A 626 -14.15 -9.75 22.78
C ASP A 626 -14.78 -8.34 22.89
N THR A 627 -14.45 -7.60 23.94
CA THR A 627 -14.86 -6.18 24.10
C THR A 627 -14.25 -5.31 23.02
N LEU A 628 -12.94 -5.43 22.77
CA LEU A 628 -12.26 -4.70 21.70
C LEU A 628 -12.78 -5.10 20.32
N GLY A 629 -13.01 -6.40 20.09
CA GLY A 629 -13.61 -6.91 18.87
C GLY A 629 -14.98 -6.29 18.58
N GLY A 630 -15.82 -6.13 19.61
CA GLY A 630 -17.12 -5.45 19.50
C GLY A 630 -17.05 -3.93 19.27
N LEU A 631 -15.87 -3.32 19.43
CA LEU A 631 -15.63 -1.90 19.12
C LEU A 631 -15.03 -1.68 17.73
N ASN A 632 -14.44 -2.72 17.13
CA ASN A 632 -13.97 -2.68 15.75
C ASN A 632 -15.17 -2.68 14.79
N SER A 633 -15.27 -1.67 13.92
CA SER A 633 -16.41 -1.51 13.00
C SER A 633 -15.91 -1.15 11.61
N LEU A 634 -15.16 -2.07 11.01
CA LEU A 634 -14.65 -1.90 9.65
C LEU A 634 -15.77 -2.16 8.63
N THR A 635 -16.34 -1.08 8.10
CA THR A 635 -17.34 -1.07 7.03
C THR A 635 -16.87 -0.18 5.88
N MET A 636 -17.42 -0.35 4.68
CA MET A 636 -17.00 0.48 3.54
C MET A 636 -17.36 1.97 3.66
N VAL A 637 -18.48 2.29 4.31
CA VAL A 637 -19.10 3.62 4.25
C VAL A 637 -18.75 4.46 5.48
N ARG A 638 -18.62 3.80 6.64
CA ARG A 638 -18.14 4.38 7.89
C ARG A 638 -17.12 3.42 8.49
N PRO A 639 -15.92 3.32 7.88
CA PRO A 639 -14.88 2.48 8.43
C PRO A 639 -14.45 3.02 9.78
N LEU A 640 -14.33 2.15 10.78
CA LEU A 640 -13.60 2.43 12.01
C LEU A 640 -12.75 1.21 12.34
N ARG A 641 -11.47 1.28 11.99
CA ARG A 641 -10.51 0.21 12.28
C ARG A 641 -9.92 0.39 13.66
N LEU A 642 -10.03 -0.63 14.50
CA LEU A 642 -9.35 -0.69 15.79
C LEU A 642 -8.02 -1.44 15.66
N GLU A 643 -6.94 -0.89 16.23
CA GLU A 643 -5.60 -1.46 16.19
C GLU A 643 -4.91 -1.40 17.56
N ILE A 644 -3.92 -2.27 17.78
CA ILE A 644 -3.08 -2.25 18.98
C ILE A 644 -1.66 -1.83 18.60
N GLU A 645 -1.10 -0.86 19.31
CA GLU A 645 0.32 -0.51 19.26
C GLU A 645 1.01 -1.03 20.51
N THR A 646 2.08 -1.81 20.34
CA THR A 646 2.90 -2.36 21.43
C THR A 646 4.38 -2.14 21.13
N GLN A 647 5.23 -2.51 22.07
CA GLN A 647 6.68 -2.41 21.95
C GLN A 647 7.39 -3.67 22.45
N PHE A 648 8.21 -4.24 21.57
CA PHE A 648 9.22 -5.25 21.84
C PHE A 648 10.59 -4.64 21.56
N LEU A 649 11.53 -4.75 22.49
CA LEU A 649 12.88 -4.22 22.36
C LEU A 649 13.83 -5.23 21.75
N VAL A 650 13.66 -6.51 22.10
CA VAL A 650 14.50 -7.63 21.66
C VAL A 650 13.67 -8.85 21.36
N ALA A 651 14.20 -9.76 20.53
CA ALA A 651 13.49 -10.98 20.12
C ALA A 651 13.18 -11.94 21.28
N ASP A 652 13.96 -11.90 22.36
CA ASP A 652 13.83 -12.81 23.49
C ASP A 652 12.59 -12.51 24.36
N GLU A 653 11.94 -11.37 24.14
CA GLU A 653 10.69 -11.00 24.79
C GLU A 653 9.46 -11.73 24.19
N PHE A 654 9.58 -12.35 23.01
CA PHE A 654 8.46 -13.06 22.41
C PHE A 654 8.14 -14.36 23.14
N GLN A 655 6.90 -14.49 23.59
CA GLN A 655 6.35 -15.67 24.24
C GLN A 655 5.27 -16.32 23.38
N SER A 656 4.97 -17.60 23.64
CA SER A 656 3.87 -18.30 22.98
C SER A 656 2.50 -17.63 23.18
N ALA A 657 2.35 -16.86 24.28
CA ALA A 657 1.16 -16.06 24.56
C ALA A 657 0.91 -15.01 23.47
N HIS A 658 1.96 -14.28 23.04
CA HIS A 658 1.84 -13.22 22.04
C HIS A 658 1.27 -13.74 20.71
N THR A 659 1.74 -14.91 20.24
CA THR A 659 1.20 -15.54 19.03
C THR A 659 -0.28 -15.90 19.18
N ARG A 660 -0.71 -16.37 20.36
CA ARG A 660 -2.13 -16.69 20.60
C ARG A 660 -2.97 -15.41 20.64
N LEU A 661 -2.52 -14.37 21.32
CA LEU A 661 -3.24 -13.10 21.46
C LEU A 661 -3.36 -12.37 20.13
N ALA A 662 -2.24 -12.19 19.41
CA ALA A 662 -2.23 -11.57 18.09
C ALA A 662 -3.18 -12.29 17.12
N ARG A 663 -3.18 -13.63 17.10
CA ARG A 663 -4.13 -14.40 16.28
C ARG A 663 -5.59 -14.18 16.68
N ARG A 664 -5.91 -14.09 17.98
CA ARG A 664 -7.27 -13.83 18.43
C ARG A 664 -7.75 -12.43 18.04
N LEU A 665 -6.90 -11.42 18.18
CA LEU A 665 -7.19 -10.05 17.75
C LEU A 665 -7.33 -9.96 16.21
N ASN A 666 -6.40 -10.57 15.45
CA ASN A 666 -6.47 -10.61 14.00
C ASN A 666 -7.76 -11.27 13.49
N ASN A 667 -8.27 -12.29 14.19
CA ASN A 667 -9.55 -12.94 13.88
C ASN A 667 -10.78 -12.07 14.22
N GLN A 668 -10.59 -10.95 14.92
CA GLN A 668 -11.59 -9.87 15.10
C GLN A 668 -11.32 -8.67 14.18
N GLY A 669 -10.41 -8.81 13.20
CA GLY A 669 -9.99 -7.73 12.33
C GLY A 669 -9.09 -6.67 12.99
N ILE A 670 -8.55 -6.95 14.18
CA ILE A 670 -7.68 -6.04 14.94
C ILE A 670 -6.22 -6.44 14.73
N THR A 671 -5.45 -5.58 14.07
CA THR A 671 -4.02 -5.81 13.85
C THR A 671 -3.19 -5.32 15.04
N VAL A 672 -2.17 -6.10 15.42
CA VAL A 672 -1.18 -5.72 16.42
C VAL A 672 0.09 -5.25 15.73
N TYR A 673 0.56 -4.07 16.09
CA TYR A 673 1.75 -3.46 15.54
C TYR A 673 2.82 -3.26 16.60
N ASN A 674 4.05 -3.59 16.23
CA ASN A 674 5.23 -3.33 17.06
C ASN A 674 5.93 -2.03 16.61
N ASN A 675 6.18 -1.16 17.58
CA ASN A 675 6.95 0.08 17.44
C ASN A 675 8.15 0.00 18.40
N THR A 676 9.38 0.06 17.88
CA THR A 676 10.59 -0.18 18.67
C THR A 676 11.55 1.01 18.60
N PRO A 677 12.05 1.53 19.74
CA PRO A 677 13.19 2.44 19.76
C PRO A 677 14.49 1.68 19.47
N LEU A 678 15.35 2.26 18.61
CA LEU A 678 16.72 1.81 18.44
C LEU A 678 17.57 2.35 19.60
N LEU A 679 18.08 1.45 20.44
CA LEU A 679 18.76 1.79 21.69
C LEU A 679 20.18 1.23 21.72
N GLY A 680 21.15 2.12 21.93
CA GLY A 680 22.57 1.78 21.99
C GLY A 680 22.87 0.77 23.09
N GLY A 681 23.64 -0.27 22.78
CA GLY A 681 23.95 -1.36 23.71
C GLY A 681 22.79 -2.31 24.02
N ILE A 682 21.60 -2.12 23.44
CA ILE A 682 20.43 -3.00 23.61
C ILE A 682 20.15 -3.77 22.31
N ASN A 683 19.64 -3.08 21.29
CA ASN A 683 19.17 -3.69 20.03
C ASN A 683 19.77 -3.05 18.77
N ASP A 684 20.72 -2.14 18.92
CA ASP A 684 21.48 -1.40 17.90
C ASP A 684 22.36 -2.22 16.93
N THR A 685 22.06 -3.50 16.71
CA THR A 685 22.80 -4.32 15.72
C THR A 685 21.91 -4.90 14.65
N PRO A 686 22.45 -5.11 13.43
CA PRO A 686 21.71 -5.77 12.36
C PRO A 686 21.12 -7.12 12.78
N GLY A 687 21.88 -7.91 13.55
CA GLY A 687 21.43 -9.22 14.02
C GLY A 687 20.29 -9.15 15.04
N ALA A 688 20.31 -8.18 15.95
CA ALA A 688 19.26 -8.02 16.95
C ALA A 688 17.93 -7.61 16.30
N ILE A 689 17.96 -6.59 15.43
CA ILE A 689 16.75 -6.12 14.73
C ILE A 689 16.22 -7.18 13.75
N HIS A 690 17.08 -7.91 13.04
CA HIS A 690 16.62 -9.01 12.17
C HIS A 690 15.89 -10.10 12.96
N ARG A 691 16.40 -10.50 14.14
CA ARG A 691 15.70 -11.47 15.01
C ARG A 691 14.39 -10.92 15.56
N LEU A 692 14.37 -9.63 15.94
CA LEU A 692 13.15 -8.95 16.40
C LEU A 692 12.08 -8.95 15.30
N ALA A 693 12.46 -8.57 14.09
CA ALA A 693 11.58 -8.54 12.92
C ALA A 693 11.00 -9.94 12.62
N TYR A 694 11.85 -10.97 12.63
CA TYR A 694 11.42 -12.36 12.50
C TYR A 694 10.46 -12.78 13.63
N GLY A 695 10.73 -12.39 14.87
CA GLY A 695 9.88 -12.65 16.03
C GLY A 695 8.47 -12.05 15.88
N CYS A 696 8.38 -10.77 15.48
CA CYS A 696 7.12 -10.11 15.13
C CYS A 696 6.35 -10.93 14.09
N ARG A 697 7.02 -11.25 12.97
CA ARG A 697 6.40 -11.97 11.84
C ARG A 697 5.94 -13.36 12.22
N ASN A 698 6.70 -14.08 13.04
CA ASN A 698 6.32 -15.39 13.54
C ASN A 698 5.13 -15.31 14.51
N ALA A 699 5.06 -14.27 15.34
CA ALA A 699 3.94 -14.04 16.26
C ALA A 699 2.65 -13.54 15.56
N GLY A 700 2.73 -13.11 14.30
CA GLY A 700 1.60 -12.47 13.60
C GLY A 700 1.39 -11.01 14.03
N ILE A 701 2.49 -10.35 14.40
CA ILE A 701 2.58 -8.94 14.76
C ILE A 701 3.29 -8.22 13.61
N GLU A 702 2.78 -7.06 13.21
CA GLU A 702 3.37 -6.27 12.13
C GLU A 702 4.43 -5.32 12.68
N PHE A 703 5.69 -5.49 12.27
CA PHE A 703 6.77 -4.60 12.72
C PHE A 703 6.70 -3.28 11.94
N HIS A 704 6.14 -2.24 12.57
CA HIS A 704 5.81 -1.00 11.88
C HIS A 704 6.95 0.01 11.92
N HIS A 705 7.31 0.49 13.10
CA HIS A 705 8.35 1.51 13.26
C HIS A 705 9.56 0.95 14.00
N LEU A 706 10.75 1.24 13.46
CA LEU A 706 11.99 1.33 14.19
C LEU A 706 12.35 2.80 14.31
N TYR A 707 12.11 3.39 15.48
CA TYR A 707 12.47 4.77 15.76
C TYR A 707 13.99 4.88 15.87
N VAL A 708 14.60 5.56 14.91
CA VAL A 708 16.05 5.78 14.85
C VAL A 708 16.46 6.76 15.95
N ALA A 709 15.68 7.82 16.17
CA ALA A 709 15.87 8.77 17.27
C ALA A 709 14.60 9.63 17.52
N GLY A 710 14.63 10.39 18.62
CA GLY A 710 13.62 11.40 18.97
C GLY A 710 12.48 10.93 19.86
N LEU A 711 12.53 9.69 20.36
CA LEU A 711 11.67 9.27 21.47
C LEU A 711 12.29 9.72 22.81
N PRO A 712 11.48 10.04 23.85
CA PRO A 712 11.99 10.48 25.14
C PRO A 712 13.04 9.53 25.76
N ILE A 713 12.84 8.21 25.60
CA ILE A 713 13.82 7.21 26.06
C ILE A 713 15.16 7.32 25.33
N GLN A 714 15.17 7.68 24.04
CA GLN A 714 16.38 7.84 23.23
C GLN A 714 17.13 9.12 23.60
N ASP A 715 16.42 10.22 23.84
CA ASP A 715 17.03 11.50 24.22
C ASP A 715 17.81 11.39 25.53
N HIS A 716 17.38 10.51 26.44
CA HIS A 716 18.09 10.22 27.69
C HIS A 716 19.12 9.08 27.54
N TRP A 717 18.70 7.90 27.05
CA TRP A 717 19.56 6.71 27.03
C TRP A 717 20.66 6.78 25.97
N ASN A 718 20.30 7.15 24.74
CA ASN A 718 21.25 7.14 23.63
C ASN A 718 22.24 8.31 23.72
N THR A 719 21.95 9.38 24.46
CA THR A 719 22.95 10.42 24.73
C THR A 719 24.16 9.86 25.48
N GLN A 720 23.97 8.84 26.32
CA GLN A 720 25.04 8.11 27.00
C GLN A 720 25.52 6.86 26.22
N HIS A 721 24.70 6.37 25.29
CA HIS A 721 24.94 5.16 24.50
C HIS A 721 24.59 5.45 23.02
N PRO A 722 25.38 6.29 22.33
CA PRO A 722 24.99 6.80 21.01
C PRO A 722 24.95 5.68 19.97
N VAL A 723 23.93 5.71 19.11
CA VAL A 723 23.82 4.78 17.98
C VAL A 723 24.52 5.40 16.78
N ALA A 724 25.45 4.66 16.17
CA ALA A 724 26.11 5.13 14.95
C ALA A 724 25.13 5.11 13.77
N LEU A 725 25.06 6.19 13.00
CA LEU A 725 24.25 6.25 11.77
C LEU A 725 24.66 5.16 10.76
N TYR A 726 25.96 4.83 10.73
CA TYR A 726 26.47 3.71 9.96
C TYR A 726 25.74 2.39 10.26
N ASP A 727 25.42 2.12 11.53
CA ASP A 727 24.74 0.88 11.92
C ASP A 727 23.27 0.86 11.48
N VAL A 728 22.62 2.02 11.33
CA VAL A 728 21.22 2.11 10.86
C VAL A 728 21.09 1.56 9.44
N VAL A 729 22.01 1.91 8.54
CA VAL A 729 22.04 1.40 7.16
C VAL A 729 22.41 -0.09 7.13
N ASP A 730 23.34 -0.54 7.99
CA ASP A 730 23.69 -1.96 8.12
C ASP A 730 22.49 -2.80 8.60
N ILE A 731 21.71 -2.26 9.55
CA ILE A 731 20.46 -2.85 10.04
C ILE A 731 19.46 -2.95 8.87
N ALA A 732 19.20 -1.84 8.17
CA ALA A 732 18.24 -1.81 7.07
C ALA A 732 18.60 -2.78 5.95
N THR A 733 19.89 -2.81 5.59
CA THR A 733 20.45 -3.72 4.58
C THR A 733 20.24 -5.18 4.97
N ARG A 734 20.55 -5.55 6.23
CA ARG A 734 20.41 -6.94 6.69
C ARG A 734 18.95 -7.38 6.75
N VAL A 735 18.08 -6.57 7.36
CA VAL A 735 16.64 -6.89 7.47
C VAL A 735 16.02 -7.06 6.08
N ARG A 736 16.40 -6.21 5.12
CA ARG A 736 15.95 -6.30 3.73
C ARG A 736 16.41 -7.58 3.03
N ARG A 737 17.69 -7.94 3.19
CA ARG A 737 18.33 -9.09 2.53
C ARG A 737 17.81 -10.42 3.08
N GLU A 738 17.82 -10.56 4.40
CA GLU A 738 17.59 -11.84 5.09
C GLU A 738 16.10 -12.04 5.45
N GLY A 739 15.36 -10.94 5.63
CA GLY A 739 13.96 -10.97 6.03
C GLY A 739 12.94 -11.09 4.88
N SER A 740 11.69 -11.25 5.27
CA SER A 740 10.53 -11.09 4.38
C SER A 740 10.31 -9.61 4.06
N GLY A 741 9.74 -9.30 2.89
CA GLY A 741 9.26 -7.94 2.61
C GLY A 741 8.18 -7.42 3.58
N ARG A 742 7.60 -8.31 4.40
CA ARG A 742 6.66 -7.99 5.48
C ARG A 742 7.31 -7.84 6.85
N GLU A 743 8.60 -8.12 6.99
CA GLU A 743 9.37 -7.97 8.24
C GLU A 743 10.06 -6.61 8.36
N ILE A 744 10.18 -5.87 7.26
CA ILE A 744 10.93 -4.63 7.21
C ILE A 744 10.14 -3.56 7.99
N PRO A 745 10.72 -2.87 8.99
CA PRO A 745 10.09 -1.72 9.62
C PRO A 745 10.28 -0.46 8.76
N ARG A 746 9.62 0.64 9.14
CA ARG A 746 10.01 1.98 8.73
C ARG A 746 11.03 2.52 9.71
N TYR A 747 12.06 3.17 9.19
CA TYR A 747 13.09 3.82 9.98
C TYR A 747 12.66 5.27 10.18
N ILE A 748 12.29 5.65 11.41
CA ILE A 748 11.60 6.92 11.67
C ILE A 748 12.43 7.81 12.60
N PHE A 749 12.50 9.10 12.28
CA PHE A 749 12.78 10.15 13.25
C PHE A 749 11.48 10.74 13.76
N ARG A 750 11.35 10.83 15.08
CA ARG A 750 10.31 11.64 15.71
C ARG A 750 10.91 13.01 16.03
N THR A 751 10.21 14.08 15.69
CA THR A 751 10.65 15.46 15.93
C THR A 751 9.53 16.25 16.59
N THR A 752 9.84 17.46 17.08
CA THR A 752 8.82 18.38 17.62
C THR A 752 7.81 18.84 16.57
N LEU A 753 8.11 18.65 15.28
CA LEU A 753 7.24 19.00 14.15
C LEU A 753 6.56 17.78 13.50
N GLY A 754 6.66 16.60 14.12
CA GLY A 754 6.09 15.35 13.60
C GLY A 754 7.15 14.31 13.18
N GLU A 755 6.70 13.27 12.49
CA GLU A 755 7.52 12.12 12.11
C GLU A 755 7.99 12.17 10.66
N VAL A 756 9.24 11.76 10.41
CA VAL A 756 9.82 11.64 9.07
C VAL A 756 10.59 10.33 8.92
N ASP A 757 10.63 9.77 7.72
CA ASP A 757 11.42 8.59 7.38
C ASP A 757 12.90 8.96 7.22
N PHE A 758 13.76 8.16 7.85
CA PHE A 758 15.21 8.16 7.60
C PHE A 758 15.50 7.98 6.10
N GLY A 759 16.26 8.93 5.53
CA GLY A 759 16.73 8.91 4.13
C GLY A 759 15.68 9.29 3.07
N LEU A 760 14.40 9.00 3.28
CA LEU A 760 13.35 9.26 2.28
C LEU A 760 12.76 10.68 2.42
N SER A 761 12.33 11.05 3.63
CA SER A 761 11.70 12.34 3.93
C SER A 761 12.52 13.20 4.90
N ALA A 762 13.75 12.79 5.19
CA ALA A 762 14.70 13.52 6.01
C ALA A 762 16.11 13.47 5.44
N THR A 763 16.84 14.58 5.59
CA THR A 763 18.29 14.64 5.41
C THR A 763 18.94 15.00 6.75
N ILE A 764 20.02 14.30 7.10
CA ILE A 764 20.76 14.55 8.34
C ILE A 764 21.80 15.64 8.10
N VAL A 765 21.87 16.62 9.00
CA VAL A 765 22.84 17.70 8.97
C VAL A 765 23.61 17.78 10.29
N GLY A 766 24.83 18.32 10.25
CA GLY A 766 25.74 18.37 11.39
C GLY A 766 26.80 17.25 11.37
N ASP A 767 27.59 17.21 12.43
CA ASP A 767 28.75 16.34 12.62
C ASP A 767 28.80 15.72 14.02
N GLY A 768 29.52 14.59 14.14
CA GLY A 768 29.67 13.88 15.40
C GLY A 768 28.32 13.58 16.07
N ALA A 769 28.15 14.06 17.30
CA ALA A 769 26.91 13.91 18.08
C ALA A 769 25.95 15.12 17.96
N HIS A 770 26.37 16.19 17.29
CA HIS A 770 25.61 17.43 17.16
C HIS A 770 24.81 17.42 15.86
N LEU A 771 23.76 16.60 15.85
CA LEU A 771 22.98 16.35 14.64
C LEU A 771 21.64 17.09 14.66
N SER A 772 21.17 17.43 13.47
CA SER A 772 19.81 17.87 13.22
C SER A 772 19.25 17.15 12.00
N VAL A 773 17.93 17.15 11.88
CA VAL A 773 17.22 16.57 10.76
C VAL A 773 16.50 17.67 10.00
N ARG A 774 16.82 17.80 8.71
CA ARG A 774 16.10 18.62 7.74
C ARG A 774 14.85 17.89 7.29
N LEU A 775 13.67 18.44 7.52
CA LEU A 775 12.38 17.81 7.21
C LEU A 775 11.91 18.20 5.81
N LEU A 776 12.01 17.28 4.86
CA LEU A 776 11.74 17.55 3.44
C LEU A 776 10.25 17.74 3.08
N PRO A 777 9.28 17.04 3.73
CA PRO A 777 7.86 17.19 3.43
C PRO A 777 7.25 18.51 3.89
N TYR A 778 7.86 19.17 4.87
CA TYR A 778 7.21 20.26 5.59
C TYR A 778 7.77 21.63 5.20
N GLU A 779 6.87 22.61 5.20
CA GLU A 779 7.14 24.03 4.99
C GLU A 779 6.22 24.83 5.93
N LEU A 780 6.47 26.13 6.10
CA LEU A 780 5.63 26.97 6.96
C LEU A 780 4.15 26.94 6.54
N ALA A 781 3.87 26.88 5.23
CA ALA A 781 2.52 26.81 4.71
C ALA A 781 1.75 25.57 5.17
N TYR A 782 2.43 24.42 5.34
CA TYR A 782 1.81 23.20 5.87
C TYR A 782 1.29 23.42 7.29
N PHE A 783 2.13 23.93 8.19
CA PHE A 783 1.72 24.15 9.58
C PHE A 783 0.70 25.29 9.71
N LYS A 784 0.81 26.34 8.89
CA LYS A 784 -0.20 27.41 8.84
C LYS A 784 -1.56 26.94 8.33
N ALA A 785 -1.59 25.92 7.47
CA ALA A 785 -2.85 25.29 7.09
C ALA A 785 -3.48 24.54 8.29
N LEU A 786 -2.67 23.97 9.19
CA LEU A 786 -3.16 23.31 10.41
C LEU A 786 -3.63 24.33 11.46
N SER A 787 -2.85 25.38 11.68
CA SER A 787 -3.16 26.49 12.58
C SER A 787 -2.65 27.80 11.99
N PRO A 788 -3.53 28.75 11.60
CA PRO A 788 -3.13 30.00 10.97
C PRO A 788 -2.11 30.83 11.76
N ASP A 789 -2.15 30.72 13.10
CA ASP A 789 -1.27 31.44 14.03
C ASP A 789 0.05 30.69 14.31
N PHE A 790 0.32 29.58 13.62
CA PHE A 790 1.54 28.80 13.82
C PHE A 790 2.80 29.63 13.58
N THR A 791 3.72 29.53 14.55
CA THR A 791 5.10 30.01 14.47
C THR A 791 6.06 28.86 14.76
N TRP A 792 7.25 28.90 14.17
CA TRP A 792 8.27 27.91 14.45
C TRP A 792 8.62 27.88 15.96
N PRO A 793 8.76 26.68 16.56
CA PRO A 793 9.36 26.53 17.88
C PRO A 793 10.78 27.13 17.92
N GLU A 794 11.23 27.57 19.10
CA GLU A 794 12.52 28.28 19.27
C GLU A 794 13.73 27.47 18.79
N GLU A 795 13.68 26.15 18.97
CA GLU A 795 14.73 25.22 18.59
C GLU A 795 14.78 24.91 17.08
N VAL A 796 13.77 25.32 16.31
CA VAL A 796 13.65 25.04 14.89
C VAL A 796 14.31 26.14 14.07
N ARG A 797 15.29 25.74 13.25
CA ARG A 797 15.88 26.60 12.22
C ARG A 797 15.22 26.34 10.88
N VAL A 798 15.31 27.29 9.95
CA VAL A 798 14.80 27.13 8.58
C VAL A 798 15.94 27.42 7.62
N ASP A 799 16.11 26.57 6.60
CA ASP A 799 17.11 26.77 5.55
C ASP A 799 16.63 27.69 4.42
N ASP A 800 17.51 27.94 3.46
CA ASP A 800 17.24 28.82 2.31
C ASP A 800 16.11 28.30 1.39
N ASP A 801 15.83 27.00 1.42
CA ASP A 801 14.72 26.38 0.68
C ASP A 801 13.41 26.38 1.50
N GLY A 802 13.39 27.01 2.67
CA GLY A 802 12.21 27.08 3.54
C GLY A 802 11.93 25.78 4.32
N LYS A 803 12.88 24.84 4.37
CA LYS A 803 12.71 23.56 5.08
C LYS A 803 13.14 23.68 6.54
N PRO A 804 12.35 23.19 7.51
CA PRO A 804 12.71 23.22 8.91
C PRO A 804 13.82 22.20 9.22
N ILE A 805 14.73 22.60 10.10
CA ILE A 805 15.84 21.82 10.63
C ILE A 805 15.64 21.70 12.14
N VAL A 806 15.43 20.48 12.61
CA VAL A 806 15.13 20.18 14.02
C VAL A 806 16.30 19.43 14.65
N PRO A 807 16.83 19.85 15.81
CA PRO A 807 17.89 19.12 16.50
C PRO A 807 17.44 17.71 16.91
N ILE A 808 18.36 16.76 16.89
CA ILE A 808 18.10 15.38 17.34
C ILE A 808 19.26 14.86 18.17
N ALA A 809 18.95 14.09 19.21
CA ALA A 809 19.94 13.56 20.15
C ALA A 809 20.14 12.04 20.00
N GLY A 810 21.22 11.54 20.60
CA GLY A 810 21.45 10.09 20.74
C GLY A 810 22.00 9.37 19.51
N LEU A 811 22.44 10.11 18.49
CA LEU A 811 23.06 9.54 17.29
C LEU A 811 24.50 10.02 17.15
N LEU A 812 25.33 9.21 16.48
CA LEU A 812 26.70 9.55 16.15
C LEU A 812 26.92 9.39 14.64
N LYS A 813 27.30 10.50 13.99
CA LYS A 813 27.73 10.50 12.60
C LYS A 813 29.24 10.26 12.54
N THR A 814 29.62 9.14 11.94
CA THR A 814 31.03 8.70 11.90
C THR A 814 31.67 8.85 10.52
N THR A 815 30.90 9.21 9.50
CA THR A 815 31.36 9.43 8.13
C THR A 815 30.68 10.65 7.53
N ASP A 816 31.23 11.19 6.44
CA ASP A 816 30.57 12.29 5.69
C ASP A 816 29.50 11.77 4.71
N PHE A 817 29.34 10.45 4.58
CA PHE A 817 28.34 9.87 3.70
C PHE A 817 26.94 10.28 4.15
N GLN A 818 26.09 10.69 3.20
CA GLN A 818 24.81 11.34 3.52
C GLN A 818 23.88 10.49 4.41
N LEU A 819 23.96 9.16 4.31
CA LEU A 819 23.17 8.22 5.11
C LEU A 819 23.94 7.59 6.30
N SER A 820 25.20 7.96 6.63
CA SER A 820 26.02 7.22 7.62
C SER A 820 26.98 8.06 8.46
#